data_AF-A0A0D6QCV3-F1
#
_entry.id   AF-A0A0D6QCV3-F1
#
_cell.length_a   1.000
_cell.length_b   1.000
_cell.length_c   1.000
_cell.angle_alpha   90.00
_cell.angle_beta   90.00
_cell.angle_gamma   90.00
#
_symmetry.space_group_name_H-M   'P 1'
#
loop_
_entity.id
_entity.type
_entity.pdbx_description
1 polymer ?
#
loop_
_entity_poly.entity_id
_entity_poly.type
_entity_poly.pdbx_seq_one_letter_code
_entity_poly.pdbx_strand_id
1 'polypeptide(L)'
;MFYNRQRLHSALGYVSPAEYGRRDRAAGSVVQCPRNRGQAQCQQRTPCAKVPPGKGVQRMSNVSGSVRLRPTRIGLLVRPSQTNHQLIRQFLRLCACLWGGRYNPIIPVARTLPSEWARRLPRNTSGHDLADGYIDFFEPDVFVEAEPGLAQELGIVSERHLERRVVPLSEFILKRETRAPDFAFGLNIFDVYQHRYDHELQFVRRHSPTFAAFEKAHSNHAFFELVFGVLPTQKDIAYIGKGYIDAFQPKLLVPTPESAIEALRARHGTPLSVTHFAIDRESGSHSDVTIYFFDSSKTIDVIDFWNLGLWKMNLIPVEISWARTFAPFLLDVIKKNYRPIPGNAFGTMHTTHVEFGRSISNSAARAAASLLRGVPDGAVGYSLEYVQPFWAKHYSRMVTRPRPVRLTSAEEDFETTVDSDATFVTVPSLAPEFAQRFGAGENHARWSNVIRISSLTDVQERAPIYPTNVRNADYPRISFGSTGGIVTREGFVFPQQHMRLRNSLNLKRHQDAVIGWLKTRAIEAEVSSAGRNAEQVVRSQGGLGSNILAHEGTLQLLDRMAKTVHESKDGTAAQFPDRTARISDWKEVVGRRREELPRIALSDFTDRNIIRLGVAVSCPRCEQENWYDLNRVDYLLQCERCLGEYNFPQGDLRFGEQDWRFRVVGPFSLPNFAHGAYSTALTLRVLFSGTMTRATMTWSPGLNLKRGGVAREVDFVAWYCEDRLVSHEREPAVVFGETKSFGSDAFQAKDVARMRELGEWFPGSFLMLSTLKRQISPEEKNRLQRLARWARVPRKDGTPRAWVIVLTGNELFFTWSVGHTWKELGGKHAQVAEREGTHLGDLATLSDLTQQLYLDMPSLESDLGRRHRWRRSPARREG
;
A
#
# COMPACT_ATOMS: atom_id res chain seq x y z
N MET A 1 -5.86 -22.13 4.14
CA MET A 1 -6.12 -22.76 5.46
C MET A 1 -6.89 -21.77 6.31
N PHE A 2 -8.19 -21.98 6.46
CA PHE A 2 -9.09 -21.14 7.24
C PHE A 2 -8.96 -21.51 8.72
N TYR A 3 -8.39 -20.64 9.54
CA TYR A 3 -8.47 -20.75 10.99
C TYR A 3 -9.68 -19.93 11.47
N ASN A 4 -10.58 -20.63 12.16
CA ASN A 4 -11.77 -20.06 12.77
C ASN A 4 -11.33 -19.05 13.87
N ARG A 5 -11.55 -17.75 13.62
CA ARG A 5 -10.98 -16.59 14.34
C ARG A 5 -11.44 -16.43 15.80
N GLN A 6 -12.37 -17.24 16.30
CA GLN A 6 -12.99 -17.04 17.62
C GLN A 6 -12.34 -17.79 18.80
N ARG A 7 -11.41 -18.73 18.58
CA ARG A 7 -10.94 -19.62 19.69
C ARG A 7 -9.55 -19.36 20.27
N LEU A 8 -8.78 -18.38 19.77
CA LEU A 8 -7.46 -18.02 20.33
C LEU A 8 -7.51 -16.92 21.42
N HIS A 9 -8.65 -16.27 21.61
CA HIS A 9 -8.85 -15.21 22.61
C HIS A 9 -8.94 -15.71 24.07
N SER A 10 -9.12 -17.02 24.27
CA SER A 10 -9.51 -17.63 25.54
C SER A 10 -8.36 -18.00 26.48
N ALA A 11 -7.11 -18.05 26.01
CA ALA A 11 -6.01 -18.51 26.85
C ALA A 11 -5.31 -17.38 27.64
N LEU A 12 -5.35 -16.10 27.23
CA LEU A 12 -4.87 -14.94 28.01
C LEU A 12 -5.96 -13.88 28.29
N GLY A 13 -7.22 -14.21 28.01
CA GLY A 13 -8.38 -13.38 28.32
C GLY A 13 -8.35 -12.02 27.61
N TYR A 14 -8.26 -12.04 26.27
CA TYR A 14 -8.62 -10.87 25.46
C TYR A 14 -10.11 -10.97 25.14
N VAL A 15 -10.94 -10.52 26.06
CA VAL A 15 -12.36 -10.31 25.81
C VAL A 15 -12.53 -8.88 25.32
N SER A 16 -12.96 -8.73 24.06
CA SER A 16 -13.50 -7.46 23.56
C SER A 16 -14.80 -7.15 24.33
N PRO A 17 -15.05 -5.90 24.78
CA PRO A 17 -16.35 -5.50 25.28
C PRO A 17 -17.49 -5.57 24.24
N ALA A 18 -17.21 -5.91 22.97
CA ALA A 18 -18.20 -5.90 21.88
C ALA A 18 -19.17 -7.11 21.84
N GLU A 19 -19.09 -8.07 22.77
CA GLU A 19 -19.96 -9.25 22.74
C GLU A 19 -21.19 -9.16 23.65
N TYR A 20 -22.03 -8.13 23.53
CA TYR A 20 -23.42 -8.22 24.05
C TYR A 20 -24.34 -7.29 23.25
N GLY A 21 -24.89 -7.79 22.14
CA GLY A 21 -25.79 -7.00 21.31
C GLY A 21 -26.28 -7.62 20.00
N ARG A 22 -26.40 -8.95 19.89
CA ARG A 22 -27.21 -9.57 18.82
C ARG A 22 -28.27 -10.45 19.47
N ARG A 23 -29.47 -9.90 19.59
CA ARG A 23 -30.68 -10.71 19.84
C ARG A 23 -31.33 -11.02 18.50
N ASP A 24 -31.57 -12.32 18.32
CA ASP A 24 -32.35 -12.93 17.27
C ASP A 24 -33.71 -12.24 17.09
N ARG A 25 -34.04 -11.97 15.83
CA ARG A 25 -35.42 -11.95 15.33
C ARG A 25 -35.47 -12.68 14.00
N ALA A 26 -35.76 -13.97 14.08
CA ALA A 26 -36.30 -14.74 12.96
C ALA A 26 -37.70 -15.21 13.37
N ALA A 27 -38.73 -14.73 12.67
CA ALA A 27 -39.96 -15.47 12.36
C ALA A 27 -40.93 -14.56 11.59
N GLY A 28 -41.47 -15.08 10.48
CA GLY A 28 -42.83 -14.79 10.06
C GLY A 28 -43.01 -13.98 8.78
N SER A 29 -43.11 -14.71 7.67
CA SER A 29 -44.32 -14.81 6.85
C SER A 29 -44.07 -14.62 5.35
N VAL A 30 -44.10 -15.76 4.66
CA VAL A 30 -44.25 -15.85 3.21
C VAL A 30 -45.71 -15.53 2.91
N VAL A 31 -45.96 -14.38 2.31
CA VAL A 31 -47.27 -14.06 1.73
C VAL A 31 -47.19 -14.36 0.23
N GLN A 32 -47.79 -15.49 -0.15
CA GLN A 32 -48.16 -15.77 -1.53
C GLN A 32 -49.20 -14.75 -1.99
N CYS A 33 -48.98 -14.13 -3.16
CA CYS A 33 -50.02 -13.37 -3.86
C CYS A 33 -50.41 -14.10 -5.15
N PRO A 34 -51.71 -14.15 -5.51
CA PRO A 34 -52.23 -15.12 -6.45
C PRO A 34 -52.16 -14.64 -7.91
N ARG A 35 -52.14 -15.65 -8.80
CA ARG A 35 -52.40 -15.54 -10.23
C ARG A 35 -53.75 -14.85 -10.47
N ASN A 36 -53.80 -13.89 -11.39
CA ASN A 36 -55.03 -13.59 -12.12
C ASN A 36 -54.76 -13.35 -13.60
N ARG A 37 -55.53 -14.08 -14.42
CA ARG A 37 -55.64 -13.97 -15.87
C ARG A 37 -56.53 -12.76 -16.22
N GLY A 38 -56.23 -12.10 -17.33
CA GLY A 38 -57.13 -11.15 -17.96
C GLY A 38 -56.58 -10.73 -19.32
N GLN A 39 -57.05 -11.39 -20.38
CA GLN A 39 -56.85 -11.00 -21.78
C GLN A 39 -57.63 -9.71 -22.08
N ALA A 40 -57.02 -8.79 -22.82
CA ALA A 40 -57.74 -7.92 -23.76
C ALA A 40 -56.77 -7.46 -24.86
N GLN A 41 -57.01 -7.93 -26.08
CA GLN A 41 -56.42 -7.40 -27.30
C GLN A 41 -57.00 -6.01 -27.59
N CYS A 42 -56.16 -5.06 -27.98
CA CYS A 42 -56.58 -3.99 -28.87
C CYS A 42 -55.43 -3.62 -29.81
N GLN A 43 -55.62 -3.94 -31.09
CA GLN A 43 -54.76 -3.53 -32.18
C GLN A 43 -54.98 -2.04 -32.46
N GLN A 44 -53.93 -1.22 -32.45
CA GLN A 44 -53.87 0.00 -33.23
C GLN A 44 -52.50 0.15 -33.89
N ARG A 45 -52.51 0.19 -35.22
CA ARG A 45 -51.39 0.54 -36.11
C ARG A 45 -51.27 2.06 -36.19
N THR A 46 -50.04 2.60 -36.10
CA THR A 46 -49.43 3.69 -36.92
C THR A 46 -48.14 4.23 -36.24
N PRO A 47 -47.29 5.03 -36.90
CA PRO A 47 -46.36 4.69 -37.99
C PRO A 47 -44.88 4.94 -37.59
N CYS A 48 -43.93 4.61 -38.47
CA CYS A 48 -42.49 4.86 -38.32
C CYS A 48 -42.16 6.29 -37.85
N ALA A 49 -41.67 6.42 -36.61
CA ALA A 49 -41.01 7.62 -36.12
C ALA A 49 -39.48 7.47 -36.27
N LYS A 50 -38.89 8.41 -36.99
CA LYS A 50 -37.44 8.55 -37.22
C LYS A 50 -36.68 8.55 -35.89
N VAL A 51 -35.71 7.65 -35.76
CA VAL A 51 -34.72 7.64 -34.67
C VAL A 51 -33.79 8.85 -34.86
N PRO A 52 -33.69 9.78 -33.90
CA PRO A 52 -32.67 10.83 -33.96
C PRO A 52 -31.28 10.23 -33.70
N PRO A 53 -30.21 10.78 -34.29
CA PRO A 53 -28.88 10.22 -34.17
C PRO A 53 -28.38 10.28 -32.72
N GLY A 54 -27.68 9.22 -32.33
CA GLY A 54 -27.22 8.84 -30.99
C GLY A 54 -26.92 9.97 -30.01
N LYS A 55 -27.71 10.02 -28.93
CA LYS A 55 -27.18 10.43 -27.63
C LYS A 55 -26.19 9.35 -27.21
N GLY A 56 -24.92 9.72 -27.04
CA GLY A 56 -23.89 8.82 -26.54
C GLY A 56 -24.37 8.16 -25.25
N VAL A 57 -24.34 6.82 -25.23
CA VAL A 57 -24.60 6.06 -24.01
C VAL A 57 -23.55 6.50 -22.99
N GLN A 58 -23.96 7.21 -21.94
CA GLN A 58 -23.07 7.55 -20.82
C GLN A 58 -22.51 6.25 -20.27
N ARG A 59 -21.20 6.07 -20.39
CA ARG A 59 -20.51 4.88 -19.89
C ARG A 59 -20.41 5.02 -18.38
N MET A 60 -21.24 4.29 -17.66
CA MET A 60 -21.15 4.22 -16.20
C MET A 60 -20.13 3.16 -15.79
N SER A 61 -19.35 3.45 -14.76
CA SER A 61 -18.35 2.53 -14.22
C SER A 61 -18.48 2.45 -12.69
N ASN A 62 -18.24 1.28 -12.11
CA ASN A 62 -18.32 1.08 -10.67
C ASN A 62 -16.95 1.22 -9.99
N VAL A 63 -16.91 2.08 -8.96
CA VAL A 63 -15.80 2.21 -8.02
C VAL A 63 -16.16 1.46 -6.75
N SER A 64 -15.33 0.49 -6.38
CA SER A 64 -15.49 -0.26 -5.13
C SER A 64 -14.26 -0.12 -4.24
N GLY A 65 -14.46 -0.29 -2.94
CA GLY A 65 -13.40 -0.12 -1.94
C GLY A 65 -13.91 -0.33 -0.52
N SER A 66 -13.07 0.04 0.45
CA SER A 66 -13.44 0.05 1.86
C SER A 66 -13.15 1.41 2.50
N VAL A 67 -13.94 1.74 3.53
CA VAL A 67 -13.73 2.89 4.41
C VAL A 67 -13.54 2.37 5.82
N ARG A 68 -12.43 2.75 6.45
CA ARG A 68 -12.13 2.43 7.84
C ARG A 68 -12.09 3.68 8.70
N LEU A 69 -12.79 3.65 9.83
CA LEU A 69 -12.75 4.66 10.87
C LEU A 69 -11.62 4.38 11.86
N ARG A 70 -10.83 5.40 12.19
CA ARG A 70 -9.87 5.36 13.31
C ARG A 70 -9.71 6.72 13.99
N PRO A 71 -9.13 6.77 15.20
CA PRO A 71 -8.69 8.03 15.80
C PRO A 71 -7.68 8.76 14.92
N THR A 72 -7.65 10.09 15.03
CA THR A 72 -6.63 10.93 14.40
C THR A 72 -5.26 10.64 15.00
N ARG A 73 -4.26 10.42 14.16
CA ARG A 73 -2.88 10.16 14.58
C ARG A 73 -2.11 11.46 14.62
N ILE A 74 -1.75 11.91 15.82
CA ILE A 74 -1.05 13.18 16.04
C ILE A 74 0.44 12.94 16.25
N GLY A 75 1.29 13.54 15.42
CA GLY A 75 2.74 13.52 15.57
C GLY A 75 3.21 14.59 16.54
N LEU A 76 3.71 14.17 17.71
CA LEU A 76 4.12 15.06 18.79
C LEU A 76 5.61 15.38 18.66
N LEU A 77 5.94 16.52 18.08
CA LEU A 77 7.31 16.92 17.78
C LEU A 77 7.98 17.53 19.01
N VAL A 78 9.16 17.04 19.38
CA VAL A 78 9.90 17.55 20.55
C VAL A 78 11.41 17.35 20.41
N ARG A 79 12.21 18.28 20.95
CA ARG A 79 13.66 18.01 21.09
C ARG A 79 13.90 16.96 22.19
N PRO A 80 14.67 15.89 21.94
CA PRO A 80 14.91 14.81 22.90
C PRO A 80 15.96 15.20 23.95
N SER A 81 15.75 16.33 24.64
CA SER A 81 16.63 16.87 25.67
C SER A 81 15.98 16.76 27.06
N GLN A 82 16.81 16.69 28.10
CA GLN A 82 16.30 16.64 29.47
C GLN A 82 15.57 17.92 29.88
N THR A 83 15.92 19.08 29.30
CA THR A 83 15.20 20.35 29.52
C THR A 83 13.74 20.28 29.08
N ASN A 84 13.43 19.45 28.07
CA ASN A 84 12.09 19.31 27.50
C ASN A 84 11.26 18.19 28.13
N HIS A 85 11.77 17.57 29.21
CA HIS A 85 11.08 16.48 29.90
C HIS A 85 9.64 16.85 30.32
N GLN A 86 9.43 18.07 30.81
CA GLN A 86 8.10 18.53 31.23
C GLN A 86 7.14 18.72 30.04
N LEU A 87 7.63 19.17 28.88
CA LEU A 87 6.82 19.29 27.65
C LEU A 87 6.34 17.91 27.19
N ILE A 88 7.20 16.89 27.29
CA ILE A 88 6.81 15.50 26.99
C ILE A 88 5.74 15.02 27.97
N ARG A 89 5.91 15.27 29.27
CA ARG A 89 4.87 14.93 30.26
C ARG A 89 3.55 15.65 29.98
N GLN A 90 3.59 16.90 29.50
CA GLN A 90 2.40 17.61 29.05
C GLN A 90 1.73 16.93 27.87
N PHE A 91 2.48 16.45 26.86
CA PHE A 91 1.91 15.63 25.79
C PHE A 91 1.22 14.37 26.30
N LEU A 92 1.85 13.62 27.22
CA LEU A 92 1.27 12.39 27.77
C LEU A 92 -0.09 12.66 28.46
N ARG A 93 -0.17 13.75 29.21
CA ARG A 93 -1.41 14.19 29.88
C ARG A 93 -2.49 14.55 28.87
N LEU A 94 -2.14 15.27 27.80
CA LEU A 94 -3.07 15.59 26.72
C LEU A 94 -3.53 14.35 25.97
N CYS A 95 -2.64 13.39 25.72
CA CYS A 95 -3.02 12.11 25.12
C CYS A 95 -4.05 11.33 25.96
N ALA A 96 -4.02 11.42 27.30
CA ALA A 96 -5.06 10.84 28.15
C ALA A 96 -6.42 11.55 28.01
N CYS A 97 -6.46 12.74 27.41
CA CYS A 97 -7.67 13.54 27.16
C CYS A 97 -8.26 13.33 25.76
N LEU A 98 -7.66 12.49 24.92
CA LEU A 98 -8.05 12.28 23.52
C LEU A 98 -8.44 10.82 23.28
N TRP A 99 -9.51 10.59 22.52
CA TRP A 99 -9.82 9.26 21.99
C TRP A 99 -8.67 8.77 21.09
N GLY A 100 -8.17 7.57 21.35
CA GLY A 100 -6.98 7.03 20.70
C GLY A 100 -5.66 7.70 21.07
N GLY A 101 -5.62 8.60 22.07
CA GLY A 101 -4.42 9.38 22.37
C GLY A 101 -3.19 8.56 22.76
N ARG A 102 -3.37 7.34 23.30
CA ARG A 102 -2.26 6.37 23.50
C ARG A 102 -1.50 6.05 22.21
N TYR A 103 -2.12 6.26 21.05
CA TYR A 103 -1.58 5.91 19.73
C TYR A 103 -0.88 7.07 18.99
N ASN A 104 -0.70 8.22 19.65
CA ASN A 104 -0.02 9.38 19.09
C ASN A 104 1.51 9.25 19.23
N PRO A 105 2.31 9.17 18.15
CA PRO A 105 3.76 9.04 18.26
C PRO A 105 4.44 10.30 18.78
N ILE A 106 5.47 10.12 19.61
CA ILE A 106 6.40 11.19 20.00
C ILE A 106 7.60 11.15 19.06
N ILE A 107 7.80 12.21 18.29
CA ILE A 107 8.79 12.28 17.22
C ILE A 107 9.95 13.16 17.70
N PRO A 108 11.14 12.60 17.93
CA PRO A 108 12.28 13.37 18.36
C PRO A 108 12.88 14.20 17.22
N VAL A 109 13.00 15.50 17.42
CA VAL A 109 13.56 16.45 16.45
C VAL A 109 14.88 16.99 16.99
N ALA A 110 16.00 16.54 16.43
CA ALA A 110 17.32 16.93 16.90
C ALA A 110 18.28 17.19 15.74
N ARG A 111 19.17 18.17 15.91
CA ARG A 111 20.33 18.34 15.01
C ARG A 111 21.40 17.29 15.31
N THR A 112 21.71 17.10 16.60
CA THR A 112 22.67 16.12 17.10
C THR A 112 21.94 15.06 17.92
N LEU A 113 22.25 13.79 17.70
CA LEU A 113 21.67 12.70 18.48
C LEU A 113 22.17 12.71 19.93
N PRO A 114 21.30 12.45 20.91
CA PRO A 114 21.73 12.09 22.27
C PRO A 114 22.75 10.94 22.25
N SER A 115 23.74 11.01 23.13
CA SER A 115 24.87 10.06 23.17
C SER A 115 24.43 8.59 23.29
N GLU A 116 23.38 8.35 24.06
CA GLU A 116 22.78 7.06 24.35
C GLU A 116 22.14 6.44 23.11
N TRP A 117 21.54 7.27 22.25
CA TRP A 117 21.02 6.89 20.95
C TRP A 117 22.14 6.72 19.92
N ALA A 118 23.08 7.67 19.86
CA ALA A 118 24.20 7.65 18.91
C ALA A 118 25.05 6.37 19.05
N ARG A 119 25.29 5.91 20.28
CA ARG A 119 26.04 4.67 20.57
C ARG A 119 25.42 3.42 19.93
N ARG A 120 24.09 3.41 19.74
CA ARG A 120 23.32 2.23 19.34
C ARG A 120 22.75 2.31 17.92
N LEU A 121 23.07 3.36 17.17
CA LEU A 121 22.65 3.56 15.78
C LEU A 121 23.82 3.41 14.80
N PRO A 122 23.56 3.16 13.51
CA PRO A 122 24.61 3.13 12.49
C PRO A 122 25.46 4.41 12.54
N ARG A 123 26.78 4.26 12.31
CA ARG A 123 27.71 5.40 12.27
C ARG A 123 27.21 6.44 11.26
N ASN A 124 27.25 7.71 11.66
CA ASN A 124 26.80 8.88 10.88
C ASN A 124 25.27 9.02 10.68
N THR A 125 24.44 8.36 11.50
CA THR A 125 23.01 8.69 11.56
C THR A 125 22.85 10.10 12.14
N SER A 126 22.20 11.01 11.44
CA SER A 126 21.87 12.34 11.95
C SER A 126 20.58 12.33 12.77
N GLY A 127 20.32 13.39 13.54
CA GLY A 127 19.03 13.53 14.23
C GLY A 127 17.85 13.76 13.27
N HIS A 128 18.10 14.30 12.07
CA HIS A 128 17.11 14.40 11.00
C HIS A 128 16.77 13.03 10.42
N ASP A 129 17.77 12.17 10.15
CA ASP A 129 17.54 10.78 9.69
C ASP A 129 16.67 10.00 10.70
N LEU A 130 16.83 10.28 11.99
CA LEU A 130 16.00 9.69 13.05
C LEU A 130 14.55 10.18 12.96
N ALA A 131 14.33 11.49 12.94
CA ALA A 131 13.00 12.07 12.83
C ALA A 131 12.27 11.59 11.56
N ASP A 132 13.00 11.53 10.45
CA ASP A 132 12.49 11.01 9.17
C ASP A 132 12.06 9.57 9.27
N GLY A 133 12.85 8.74 9.97
CA GLY A 133 12.49 7.36 10.25
C GLY A 133 11.19 7.23 11.05
N TYR A 134 10.96 8.10 12.03
CA TYR A 134 9.72 8.11 12.82
C TYR A 134 8.51 8.56 12.00
N ILE A 135 8.65 9.62 11.20
CA ILE A 135 7.58 10.10 10.32
C ILE A 135 7.23 9.05 9.27
N ASP A 136 8.22 8.46 8.60
CA ASP A 136 8.04 7.39 7.61
C ASP A 136 7.44 6.13 8.25
N PHE A 137 7.72 5.87 9.53
CA PHE A 137 7.21 4.69 10.23
C PHE A 137 5.77 4.90 10.70
N PHE A 138 5.44 6.01 11.34
CA PHE A 138 4.13 6.23 11.94
C PHE A 138 3.12 6.95 11.05
N GLU A 139 3.56 7.71 10.05
CA GLU A 139 2.71 8.50 9.14
C GLU A 139 1.59 9.28 9.86
N PRO A 140 1.93 10.31 10.67
CA PRO A 140 0.91 11.10 11.37
C PRO A 140 0.00 11.89 10.41
N ASP A 141 -1.25 12.09 10.80
CA ASP A 141 -2.22 12.88 10.04
C ASP A 141 -1.92 14.38 10.14
N VAL A 142 -1.65 14.81 11.38
CA VAL A 142 -1.41 16.19 11.84
C VAL A 142 -0.30 16.19 12.88
N PHE A 143 0.25 17.36 13.18
CA PHE A 143 1.40 17.52 14.07
C PHE A 143 1.16 18.56 15.15
N VAL A 144 1.70 18.30 16.35
CA VAL A 144 1.77 19.28 17.43
C VAL A 144 3.22 19.48 17.80
N GLU A 145 3.66 20.74 17.81
CA GLU A 145 5.04 21.09 18.13
C GLU A 145 5.16 21.49 19.60
N ALA A 146 6.06 20.84 20.34
CA ALA A 146 6.38 21.26 21.72
C ALA A 146 6.94 22.69 21.75
N GLU A 147 7.66 23.06 20.71
CA GLU A 147 8.28 24.37 20.50
C GLU A 147 8.04 24.79 19.04
N PRO A 148 7.63 26.03 18.74
CA PRO A 148 7.37 26.45 17.37
C PRO A 148 8.55 26.21 16.40
N GLY A 149 8.27 25.72 15.20
CA GLY A 149 9.23 25.59 14.09
C GLY A 149 9.92 24.23 13.94
N LEU A 150 9.60 23.24 14.78
CA LEU A 150 10.15 21.87 14.67
C LEU A 150 9.69 21.13 13.39
N ALA A 151 8.45 21.33 12.97
CA ALA A 151 7.85 20.80 11.75
C ALA A 151 8.48 21.45 10.52
N GLN A 152 8.73 22.77 10.57
CA GLN A 152 9.46 23.48 9.51
C GLN A 152 10.89 22.94 9.35
N GLU A 153 11.58 22.65 10.46
CA GLU A 153 12.91 22.00 10.45
C GLU A 153 12.90 20.65 9.71
N LEU A 154 11.77 19.94 9.72
CA LEU A 154 11.57 18.64 9.05
C LEU A 154 10.91 18.75 7.67
N GLY A 155 10.71 19.97 7.15
CA GLY A 155 10.07 20.21 5.85
C GLY A 155 8.58 19.83 5.80
N ILE A 156 7.90 19.83 6.95
CA ILE A 156 6.46 19.59 7.03
C ILE A 156 5.74 20.90 6.69
N VAL A 157 4.83 20.85 5.72
CA VAL A 157 3.99 22.00 5.34
C VAL A 157 2.90 22.21 6.39
N SER A 158 2.88 23.41 6.99
CA SER A 158 2.05 23.76 8.14
C SER A 158 0.58 24.05 7.84
N GLU A 159 0.29 24.60 6.66
CA GLU A 159 -1.07 25.04 6.29
C GLU A 159 -1.44 24.62 4.88
N ARG A 160 -2.72 24.32 4.67
CA ARG A 160 -3.31 24.14 3.35
C ARG A 160 -4.69 24.76 3.28
N HIS A 161 -4.87 25.75 2.40
CA HIS A 161 -6.19 26.29 1.98
C HIS A 161 -7.22 26.42 3.11
N LEU A 162 -6.80 26.96 4.28
CA LEU A 162 -7.55 27.22 5.53
C LEU A 162 -7.47 26.16 6.65
N GLU A 163 -6.89 24.98 6.42
CA GLU A 163 -6.69 23.96 7.46
C GLU A 163 -5.23 23.93 7.95
N ARG A 164 -5.05 24.02 9.27
CA ARG A 164 -3.75 23.96 9.94
C ARG A 164 -3.37 22.50 10.19
N ARG A 165 -2.27 22.01 9.60
CA ARG A 165 -1.75 20.67 9.90
C ARG A 165 -0.77 20.64 11.08
N VAL A 166 -0.26 21.81 11.45
CA VAL A 166 0.72 21.98 12.52
C VAL A 166 0.20 23.02 13.49
N VAL A 167 0.19 22.70 14.79
CA VAL A 167 -0.22 23.62 15.85
C VAL A 167 0.82 23.58 16.98
N PRO A 168 1.25 24.71 17.55
CA PRO A 168 2.13 24.69 18.72
C PRO A 168 1.36 24.19 19.96
N LEU A 169 2.05 23.50 20.86
CA LEU A 169 1.48 22.93 22.08
C LEU A 169 0.74 23.97 22.94
N SER A 170 1.22 25.22 22.94
CA SER A 170 0.57 26.35 23.63
C SER A 170 -0.83 26.69 23.10
N GLU A 171 -1.11 26.38 21.83
CA GLU A 171 -2.38 26.64 21.15
C GLU A 171 -3.23 25.37 20.99
N PHE A 172 -2.77 24.23 21.51
CA PHE A 172 -3.46 22.96 21.31
C PHE A 172 -4.83 22.89 22.01
N ILE A 173 -4.99 23.60 23.13
CA ILE A 173 -6.28 23.71 23.84
C ILE A 173 -7.01 24.95 23.32
N LEU A 174 -8.16 24.73 22.67
CA LEU A 174 -9.01 25.77 22.11
C LEU A 174 -9.95 26.31 23.18
N LYS A 175 -9.69 27.55 23.62
CA LYS A 175 -10.54 28.26 24.59
C LYS A 175 -11.76 28.84 23.86
N ARG A 176 -12.95 28.66 24.44
CA ARG A 176 -14.19 29.22 23.89
C ARG A 176 -14.97 29.91 25.01
N GLU A 177 -15.53 31.08 24.72
CA GLU A 177 -16.29 31.85 25.70
C GLU A 177 -17.63 31.21 26.05
N THR A 178 -18.27 30.54 25.08
CA THR A 178 -19.65 30.06 25.17
C THR A 178 -19.80 28.53 25.16
N ARG A 179 -18.70 27.77 25.10
CA ARG A 179 -18.68 26.30 25.06
C ARG A 179 -17.51 25.76 25.89
N ALA A 180 -17.62 24.51 26.31
CA ALA A 180 -16.49 23.81 26.92
C ALA A 180 -15.26 23.87 25.98
N PRO A 181 -14.04 24.04 26.53
CA PRO A 181 -12.82 24.00 25.75
C PRO A 181 -12.67 22.68 24.98
N ASP A 182 -12.13 22.77 23.78
CA ASP A 182 -11.87 21.63 22.88
C ASP A 182 -10.38 21.58 22.53
N PHE A 183 -9.98 20.67 21.65
CA PHE A 183 -8.61 20.54 21.17
C PHE A 183 -8.49 20.97 19.71
N ALA A 184 -7.29 21.40 19.30
CA ALA A 184 -7.02 21.72 17.90
C ALA A 184 -7.12 20.48 16.99
N PHE A 185 -6.79 19.30 17.53
CA PHE A 185 -6.90 18.01 16.86
C PHE A 185 -7.36 16.91 17.82
N GLY A 186 -7.95 15.87 17.25
CA GLY A 186 -8.41 14.69 17.97
C GLY A 186 -9.80 14.87 18.58
N LEU A 187 -10.46 13.75 18.85
CA LEU A 187 -11.76 13.71 19.49
C LEU A 187 -11.56 13.74 21.01
N ASN A 188 -12.26 14.65 21.66
CA ASN A 188 -12.26 14.78 23.11
C ASN A 188 -12.75 13.50 23.79
N ILE A 189 -11.97 12.97 24.74
CA ILE A 189 -12.31 11.73 25.43
C ILE A 189 -13.60 11.83 26.26
N PHE A 190 -14.03 13.04 26.61
CA PHE A 190 -15.26 13.24 27.37
C PHE A 190 -16.50 12.65 26.67
N ASP A 191 -16.53 12.68 25.33
CA ASP A 191 -17.58 12.04 24.52
C ASP A 191 -17.69 10.52 24.82
N VAL A 192 -16.55 9.85 25.04
CA VAL A 192 -16.52 8.44 25.46
C VAL A 192 -17.04 8.27 26.88
N TYR A 193 -16.66 9.16 27.81
CA TYR A 193 -17.08 9.07 29.20
C TYR A 193 -18.60 9.18 29.32
N GLN A 194 -19.17 10.17 28.64
CA GLN A 194 -20.61 10.39 28.59
C GLN A 194 -21.33 9.19 27.98
N HIS A 195 -20.88 8.72 26.81
CA HIS A 195 -21.49 7.56 26.15
C HIS A 195 -21.47 6.31 27.05
N ARG A 196 -20.33 6.01 27.69
CA ARG A 196 -20.24 4.84 28.58
C ARG A 196 -21.08 5.02 29.84
N TYR A 197 -21.18 6.23 30.38
CA TYR A 197 -22.08 6.47 31.49
C TYR A 197 -23.54 6.20 31.09
N ASP A 198 -23.99 6.81 29.99
CA ASP A 198 -25.37 6.74 29.49
C ASP A 198 -25.77 5.34 29.00
N HIS A 199 -24.86 4.58 28.38
CA HIS A 199 -25.21 3.28 27.80
C HIS A 199 -24.76 2.07 28.62
N GLU A 200 -23.70 2.23 29.41
CA GLU A 200 -23.09 1.10 30.10
C GLU A 200 -23.25 1.13 31.62
N LEU A 201 -23.06 2.28 32.26
CA LEU A 201 -22.73 2.35 33.69
C LEU A 201 -23.82 2.99 34.57
N GLN A 202 -24.82 3.65 34.00
CA GLN A 202 -25.95 4.18 34.77
C GLN A 202 -26.81 3.09 35.46
N PHE A 203 -26.66 1.81 35.07
CA PHE A 203 -27.33 0.66 35.69
C PHE A 203 -26.34 -0.21 36.48
N VAL A 204 -26.75 -0.67 37.68
CA VAL A 204 -25.92 -1.53 38.54
C VAL A 204 -25.66 -2.87 37.86
N ARG A 205 -24.40 -3.16 37.49
CA ARG A 205 -23.99 -4.42 36.88
C ARG A 205 -23.57 -5.45 37.94
N ARG A 206 -23.85 -6.74 37.68
CA ARG A 206 -23.36 -7.86 38.51
C ARG A 206 -21.84 -8.01 38.48
N HIS A 207 -21.19 -7.61 37.38
CA HIS A 207 -19.74 -7.60 37.21
C HIS A 207 -19.32 -6.28 36.55
N SER A 208 -19.14 -5.22 37.35
CA SER A 208 -18.63 -3.95 36.84
C SER A 208 -17.11 -4.01 36.67
N PRO A 209 -16.56 -3.54 35.53
CA PRO A 209 -15.13 -3.34 35.42
C PRO A 209 -14.67 -2.34 36.48
N THR A 210 -13.59 -2.66 37.18
CA THR A 210 -12.98 -1.78 38.18
C THR A 210 -12.16 -0.70 37.48
N PHE A 211 -12.41 0.56 37.83
CA PHE A 211 -11.64 1.71 37.36
C PHE A 211 -10.72 2.23 38.45
N ALA A 212 -9.60 2.83 38.05
CA ALA A 212 -8.67 3.45 38.98
C ALA A 212 -8.09 4.75 38.41
N ALA A 213 -7.86 5.71 39.30
CA ALA A 213 -7.15 6.95 39.01
C ALA A 213 -6.11 7.19 40.10
N PHE A 214 -5.00 7.84 39.74
CA PHE A 214 -3.92 8.12 40.68
C PHE A 214 -4.05 9.53 41.24
N GLU A 215 -4.00 9.66 42.56
CA GLU A 215 -4.09 10.93 43.26
C GLU A 215 -2.91 11.84 42.94
N LYS A 216 -3.18 13.15 42.83
CA LYS A 216 -2.18 14.24 42.75
C LYS A 216 -0.94 13.84 41.95
N ALA A 217 -1.11 13.54 40.67
CA ALA A 217 0.00 13.20 39.77
C ALA A 217 0.90 14.39 39.35
N HIS A 218 1.14 15.31 40.28
CA HIS A 218 2.44 15.97 40.36
C HIS A 218 3.47 15.07 41.05
N SER A 219 3.22 13.76 41.16
CA SER A 219 4.26 12.80 41.48
C SER A 219 5.47 13.11 40.58
N ASN A 220 6.65 13.18 41.17
CA ASN A 220 7.91 13.48 40.48
C ASN A 220 8.32 12.35 39.49
N HIS A 221 7.37 11.53 39.02
CA HIS A 221 7.63 10.24 38.41
C HIS A 221 6.77 10.04 37.15
N ALA A 222 7.40 10.17 35.98
CA ALA A 222 6.70 10.15 34.68
C ALA A 222 6.02 8.82 34.34
N PHE A 223 6.37 7.75 35.04
CA PHE A 223 5.78 6.42 34.90
C PHE A 223 4.25 6.42 34.91
N PHE A 224 3.60 7.13 35.83
CA PHE A 224 2.13 7.08 35.95
C PHE A 224 1.44 7.76 34.76
N GLU A 225 2.02 8.86 34.25
CA GLU A 225 1.54 9.51 33.03
C GLU A 225 1.71 8.62 31.80
N LEU A 226 2.83 7.91 31.70
CA LEU A 226 3.15 7.01 30.59
C LEU A 226 2.26 5.76 30.53
N VAL A 227 1.95 5.18 31.68
CA VAL A 227 1.36 3.84 31.76
C VAL A 227 -0.15 3.89 31.98
N PHE A 228 -0.61 4.76 32.89
CA PHE A 228 -2.01 4.79 33.30
C PHE A 228 -2.74 6.07 32.85
N GLY A 229 -1.99 7.12 32.52
CA GLY A 229 -2.55 8.45 32.34
C GLY A 229 -2.98 9.06 33.67
N VAL A 230 -3.04 10.38 33.69
CA VAL A 230 -3.36 11.13 34.91
C VAL A 230 -4.43 12.15 34.59
N LEU A 231 -5.32 12.38 35.56
CA LEU A 231 -6.42 13.31 35.38
C LEU A 231 -5.88 14.74 35.21
N PRO A 232 -6.40 15.51 34.25
CA PRO A 232 -5.91 16.86 33.99
C PRO A 232 -6.25 17.80 35.16
N THR A 233 -5.28 18.61 35.57
CA THR A 233 -5.44 19.63 36.62
C THR A 233 -5.51 21.06 36.08
N GLN A 234 -5.22 21.24 34.78
CA GLN A 234 -5.31 22.54 34.11
C GLN A 234 -6.76 23.02 34.06
N LYS A 235 -7.01 24.28 34.43
CA LYS A 235 -8.35 24.87 34.57
C LYS A 235 -9.23 24.65 33.32
N ASP A 236 -8.66 24.81 32.14
CA ASP A 236 -9.39 24.73 30.86
C ASP A 236 -9.89 23.31 30.53
N ILE A 237 -9.25 22.26 31.05
CA ILE A 237 -9.59 20.86 30.76
C ILE A 237 -9.88 20.03 32.03
N ALA A 238 -9.98 20.68 33.20
CA ALA A 238 -10.24 20.01 34.48
C ALA A 238 -11.60 19.27 34.50
N TYR A 239 -12.56 19.70 33.67
CA TYR A 239 -13.85 19.04 33.51
C TYR A 239 -13.72 17.60 33.00
N ILE A 240 -12.67 17.28 32.22
CA ILE A 240 -12.41 15.92 31.74
C ILE A 240 -12.08 15.00 32.93
N GLY A 241 -11.25 15.50 33.86
CA GLY A 241 -10.92 14.78 35.08
C GLY A 241 -12.14 14.55 35.97
N LYS A 242 -12.97 15.58 36.13
CA LYS A 242 -14.25 15.47 36.84
C LYS A 242 -15.18 14.46 36.17
N GLY A 243 -15.34 14.54 34.84
CA GLY A 243 -16.16 13.62 34.06
C GLY A 243 -15.75 12.17 34.21
N TYR A 244 -14.45 11.88 34.26
CA TYR A 244 -13.96 10.53 34.51
C TYR A 244 -14.37 10.02 35.90
N ILE A 245 -14.23 10.86 36.94
CA ILE A 245 -14.61 10.51 38.31
C ILE A 245 -16.12 10.27 38.40
N ASP A 246 -16.92 11.18 37.83
CA ASP A 246 -18.38 11.12 37.87
C ASP A 246 -18.90 9.89 37.09
N ALA A 247 -18.31 9.58 35.93
CA ALA A 247 -18.75 8.47 35.09
C ALA A 247 -18.35 7.09 35.60
N PHE A 248 -17.15 6.94 36.18
CA PHE A 248 -16.56 5.63 36.46
C PHE A 248 -16.39 5.32 37.96
N GLN A 249 -16.56 6.31 38.84
CA GLN A 249 -16.33 6.17 40.28
C GLN A 249 -15.03 5.39 40.62
N PRO A 250 -13.88 5.85 40.09
CA PRO A 250 -12.65 5.09 40.15
C PRO A 250 -12.14 4.96 41.58
N LYS A 251 -11.47 3.83 41.88
CA LYS A 251 -10.64 3.72 43.08
C LYS A 251 -9.48 4.71 42.96
N LEU A 252 -9.39 5.65 43.90
CA LEU A 252 -8.25 6.56 43.99
C LEU A 252 -7.06 5.82 44.64
N LEU A 253 -5.95 5.77 43.91
CA LEU A 253 -4.72 5.09 44.32
C LEU A 253 -3.61 6.10 44.56
N VAL A 254 -2.84 5.90 45.63
CA VAL A 254 -1.61 6.66 45.88
C VAL A 254 -0.52 6.15 44.92
N PRO A 255 0.23 7.02 44.23
CA PRO A 255 1.21 6.61 43.22
C PRO A 255 2.48 5.96 43.82
N THR A 256 2.41 4.65 44.12
CA THR A 256 3.52 3.82 44.61
C THR A 256 3.78 2.60 43.70
N PRO A 257 4.94 1.92 43.81
CA PRO A 257 5.20 0.69 43.07
C PRO A 257 4.14 -0.40 43.28
N GLU A 258 3.62 -0.54 44.50
CA GLU A 258 2.61 -1.54 44.87
C GLU A 258 1.27 -1.23 44.20
N SER A 259 0.85 0.03 44.20
CA SER A 259 -0.36 0.48 43.51
C SER A 259 -0.27 0.30 41.98
N ALA A 260 0.93 0.45 41.40
CA ALA A 260 1.16 0.21 39.99
C ALA A 260 1.03 -1.29 39.65
N ILE A 261 1.59 -2.17 40.50
CA ILE A 261 1.42 -3.63 40.37
C ILE A 261 -0.06 -4.01 40.53
N GLU A 262 -0.77 -3.42 41.50
CA GLU A 262 -2.21 -3.63 41.68
C GLU A 262 -2.97 -3.27 40.41
N ALA A 263 -2.78 -2.07 39.87
CA ALA A 263 -3.46 -1.61 38.67
C ALA A 263 -3.15 -2.47 37.43
N LEU A 264 -1.90 -2.89 37.24
CA LEU A 264 -1.50 -3.80 36.15
C LEU A 264 -2.11 -5.20 36.31
N ARG A 265 -2.12 -5.75 37.52
CA ARG A 265 -2.62 -7.09 37.82
C ARG A 265 -4.14 -7.16 37.71
N ALA A 266 -4.84 -6.18 38.28
CA ALA A 266 -6.29 -6.09 38.24
C ALA A 266 -6.83 -5.60 36.88
N ARG A 267 -5.94 -5.10 36.00
CA ARG A 267 -6.28 -4.52 34.70
C ARG A 267 -7.35 -3.42 34.83
N HIS A 268 -7.16 -2.53 35.80
CA HIS A 268 -8.09 -1.43 36.03
C HIS A 268 -8.27 -0.58 34.77
N GLY A 269 -9.49 -0.12 34.52
CA GLY A 269 -9.70 0.96 33.56
C GLY A 269 -9.07 2.23 34.11
N THR A 270 -8.10 2.80 33.42
CA THR A 270 -7.39 4.03 33.79
C THR A 270 -7.66 5.14 32.76
N PRO A 271 -7.34 6.42 33.05
CA PRO A 271 -7.58 7.50 32.09
C PRO A 271 -7.00 7.21 30.70
N LEU A 272 -5.77 6.70 30.63
CA LEU A 272 -5.13 6.36 29.36
C LEU A 272 -5.72 5.10 28.73
N SER A 273 -6.09 4.07 29.51
CA SER A 273 -6.67 2.85 28.95
C SER A 273 -8.05 3.07 28.36
N VAL A 274 -8.84 4.03 28.88
CA VAL A 274 -10.16 4.36 28.33
C VAL A 274 -10.05 5.02 26.95
N THR A 275 -8.91 5.64 26.62
CA THR A 275 -8.66 6.16 25.25
C THR A 275 -8.72 5.08 24.17
N HIS A 276 -8.62 3.80 24.55
CA HIS A 276 -8.73 2.63 23.66
C HIS A 276 -10.18 2.20 23.35
N PHE A 277 -11.19 2.87 23.91
CA PHE A 277 -12.59 2.46 23.74
C PHE A 277 -13.00 2.31 22.27
N ALA A 278 -13.68 1.21 21.95
CA ALA A 278 -14.16 0.87 20.61
C ALA A 278 -13.08 0.93 19.51
N ILE A 279 -11.83 0.53 19.83
CA ILE A 279 -10.73 0.41 18.86
C ILE A 279 -10.20 -1.02 18.88
N ASP A 280 -10.35 -1.72 17.77
CA ASP A 280 -9.64 -2.96 17.50
C ASP A 280 -8.21 -2.67 17.04
N ARG A 281 -7.28 -3.55 17.44
CA ARG A 281 -5.86 -3.44 17.15
C ARG A 281 -5.36 -4.67 16.43
N GLU A 282 -4.69 -4.46 15.30
CA GLU A 282 -3.99 -5.52 14.58
C GLU A 282 -2.49 -5.19 14.53
N SER A 283 -1.65 -6.11 14.99
CA SER A 283 -0.19 -5.97 14.90
C SER A 283 0.40 -7.09 14.05
N GLY A 284 1.46 -6.76 13.31
CA GLY A 284 2.28 -7.76 12.60
C GLY A 284 3.31 -8.46 13.49
N SER A 285 3.42 -8.10 14.77
CA SER A 285 4.36 -8.68 15.74
C SER A 285 3.81 -9.94 16.40
N HIS A 286 4.69 -10.80 16.93
CA HIS A 286 4.30 -11.97 17.72
C HIS A 286 3.54 -11.54 18.99
N SER A 287 2.60 -12.38 19.43
CA SER A 287 1.79 -12.16 20.63
C SER A 287 2.55 -12.32 21.95
N ASP A 288 3.87 -12.45 21.91
CA ASP A 288 4.66 -12.72 23.10
C ASP A 288 4.78 -11.49 23.99
N VAL A 289 4.78 -11.74 25.30
CA VAL A 289 4.88 -10.69 26.32
C VAL A 289 6.29 -10.11 26.30
N THR A 290 6.40 -8.78 26.24
CA THR A 290 7.65 -8.04 26.42
C THR A 290 7.60 -7.29 27.75
N ILE A 291 8.54 -7.59 28.65
CA ILE A 291 8.81 -6.79 29.85
C ILE A 291 9.85 -5.75 29.48
N TYR A 292 9.54 -4.48 29.66
CA TYR A 292 10.42 -3.37 29.30
C TYR A 292 10.80 -2.55 30.53
N PHE A 293 12.08 -2.60 30.88
CA PHE A 293 12.65 -1.81 31.96
C PHE A 293 13.15 -0.47 31.44
N PHE A 294 12.75 0.62 32.09
CA PHE A 294 13.15 1.97 31.68
C PHE A 294 13.27 2.91 32.89
N ASP A 295 13.99 4.01 32.73
CA ASP A 295 14.07 5.08 33.72
C ASP A 295 13.14 6.23 33.29
N SER A 296 12.00 6.36 33.97
CA SER A 296 11.00 7.38 33.61
C SER A 296 11.47 8.81 33.91
N SER A 297 12.57 9.01 34.63
CA SER A 297 13.18 10.34 34.80
C SER A 297 13.97 10.79 33.56
N LYS A 298 14.31 9.86 32.64
CA LYS A 298 15.13 10.13 31.45
C LYS A 298 14.26 10.33 30.23
N THR A 299 14.35 11.52 29.63
CA THR A 299 13.59 11.89 28.42
C THR A 299 13.68 10.87 27.28
N ILE A 300 14.86 10.31 27.02
CA ILE A 300 15.07 9.33 25.95
C ILE A 300 14.28 8.03 26.18
N ASP A 301 14.19 7.57 27.42
CA ASP A 301 13.52 6.32 27.79
C ASP A 301 11.99 6.49 27.78
N VAL A 302 11.51 7.68 28.16
CA VAL A 302 10.10 8.09 28.02
C VAL A 302 9.66 8.04 26.55
N ILE A 303 10.47 8.60 25.64
CA ILE A 303 10.20 8.58 24.19
C ILE A 303 10.23 7.15 23.65
N ASP A 304 11.26 6.37 24.01
CA ASP A 304 11.41 4.98 23.53
C ASP A 304 10.23 4.11 24.01
N PHE A 305 9.89 4.13 25.30
CA PHE A 305 8.80 3.33 25.86
C PHE A 305 7.44 3.68 25.25
N TRP A 306 7.12 4.97 25.14
CA TRP A 306 5.82 5.41 24.61
C TRP A 306 5.61 4.89 23.18
N ASN A 307 6.60 5.09 22.33
CA ASN A 307 6.58 4.69 20.92
C ASN A 307 6.68 3.16 20.73
N LEU A 308 7.31 2.42 21.65
CA LEU A 308 7.36 0.97 21.62
C LEU A 308 5.95 0.35 21.68
N GLY A 309 5.07 0.91 22.53
CA GLY A 309 3.68 0.46 22.64
C GLY A 309 2.80 0.78 21.43
N LEU A 310 3.32 1.51 20.43
CA LEU A 310 2.61 1.79 19.17
C LEU A 310 2.78 0.69 18.12
N TRP A 311 3.64 -0.30 18.38
CA TRP A 311 3.86 -1.45 17.50
C TRP A 311 4.03 -2.79 18.24
N LYS A 312 4.36 -2.77 19.54
CA LYS A 312 4.31 -3.93 20.44
C LYS A 312 3.02 -3.95 21.26
N MET A 313 2.25 -5.03 21.12
CA MET A 313 0.93 -5.15 21.73
C MET A 313 0.94 -5.53 23.22
N ASN A 314 1.90 -6.36 23.64
CA ASN A 314 1.91 -7.02 24.94
C ASN A 314 3.10 -6.54 25.78
N LEU A 315 3.12 -5.23 26.03
CA LEU A 315 4.22 -4.55 26.72
C LEU A 315 3.91 -4.34 28.20
N ILE A 316 4.78 -4.85 29.08
CA ILE A 316 4.70 -4.64 30.53
C ILE A 316 5.77 -3.61 30.94
N PRO A 317 5.35 -2.41 31.41
CA PRO A 317 6.28 -1.38 31.85
C PRO A 317 6.86 -1.70 33.22
N VAL A 318 8.17 -1.48 33.39
CA VAL A 318 8.84 -1.57 34.68
C VAL A 318 9.77 -0.38 34.85
N GLU A 319 9.52 0.43 35.88
CA GLU A 319 10.49 1.42 36.32
C GLU A 319 11.72 0.70 36.89
N ILE A 320 12.91 1.04 36.39
CA ILE A 320 14.14 0.33 36.75
C ILE A 320 14.43 0.42 38.26
N SER A 321 14.11 1.55 38.88
CA SER A 321 14.28 1.73 40.33
C SER A 321 13.36 0.84 41.17
N TRP A 322 12.29 0.29 40.58
CA TRP A 322 11.31 -0.57 41.23
C TRP A 322 11.47 -2.06 40.90
N ALA A 323 12.55 -2.44 40.20
CA ALA A 323 12.76 -3.81 39.71
C ALA A 323 12.62 -4.89 40.79
N ARG A 324 13.12 -4.64 42.00
CA ARG A 324 13.02 -5.59 43.13
C ARG A 324 11.57 -5.78 43.59
N THR A 325 10.80 -4.70 43.69
CA THR A 325 9.38 -4.76 44.06
C THR A 325 8.53 -5.43 42.99
N PHE A 326 8.85 -5.20 41.71
CA PHE A 326 8.14 -5.81 40.58
C PHE A 326 8.48 -7.30 40.39
N ALA A 327 9.65 -7.77 40.83
CA ALA A 327 10.14 -9.12 40.52
C ALA A 327 9.14 -10.25 40.82
N PRO A 328 8.45 -10.31 41.98
CA PRO A 328 7.46 -11.37 42.23
C PRO A 328 6.29 -11.37 41.23
N PHE A 329 5.82 -10.17 40.85
CA PHE A 329 4.78 -10.02 39.84
C PHE A 329 5.24 -10.46 38.45
N LEU A 330 6.46 -10.06 38.06
CA LEU A 330 7.03 -10.43 36.76
C LEU A 330 7.29 -11.94 36.64
N LEU A 331 7.76 -12.58 37.71
CA LEU A 331 7.94 -14.03 37.77
C LEU A 331 6.62 -14.79 37.58
N ASP A 332 5.52 -14.31 38.18
CA ASP A 332 4.18 -14.88 37.97
C ASP A 332 3.73 -14.72 36.50
N VAL A 333 3.94 -13.55 35.90
CA VAL A 333 3.65 -13.31 34.48
C VAL A 333 4.44 -14.26 33.58
N ILE A 334 5.75 -14.39 33.80
CA ILE A 334 6.63 -15.25 33.00
C ILE A 334 6.15 -16.70 33.06
N LYS A 335 5.86 -17.20 34.27
CA LYS A 335 5.38 -18.57 34.47
C LYS A 335 4.03 -18.82 33.78
N LYS A 336 3.11 -17.85 33.83
CA LYS A 336 1.81 -17.94 33.15
C LYS A 336 1.91 -17.86 31.63
N ASN A 337 2.86 -17.08 31.13
CA ASN A 337 3.10 -16.94 29.69
C ASN A 337 3.78 -18.20 29.12
N TYR A 338 4.63 -18.88 29.88
CA TYR A 338 5.34 -20.07 29.43
C TYR A 338 4.43 -21.29 29.28
N ARG A 339 3.83 -21.42 28.09
CA ARG A 339 2.93 -22.50 27.71
C ARG A 339 3.00 -22.79 26.21
N PRO A 340 2.53 -23.95 25.74
CA PRO A 340 2.53 -24.27 24.31
C PRO A 340 1.72 -23.28 23.48
N ILE A 341 2.23 -22.93 22.30
CA ILE A 341 1.50 -22.14 21.31
C ILE A 341 0.30 -22.98 20.80
N PRO A 342 -0.95 -22.49 20.91
CA PRO A 342 -2.12 -23.27 20.50
C PRO A 342 -2.07 -23.66 19.02
N GLY A 343 -2.34 -24.94 18.72
CA GLY A 343 -2.39 -25.45 17.34
C GLY A 343 -1.03 -25.74 16.70
N ASN A 344 0.08 -25.61 17.44
CA ASN A 344 1.40 -25.96 16.94
C ASN A 344 1.77 -27.42 17.28
N ALA A 345 1.97 -28.25 16.25
CA ALA A 345 2.33 -29.66 16.39
C ALA A 345 3.74 -29.90 16.97
N PHE A 346 4.63 -28.90 16.93
CA PHE A 346 6.02 -29.01 17.39
C PHE A 346 6.21 -28.64 18.87
N GLY A 347 5.13 -28.32 19.59
CA GLY A 347 5.20 -28.03 21.03
C GLY A 347 5.98 -26.76 21.39
N THR A 348 6.19 -25.84 20.45
CA THR A 348 6.89 -24.57 20.72
C THR A 348 6.18 -23.79 21.82
N MET A 349 6.94 -23.35 22.82
CA MET A 349 6.44 -22.59 23.95
C MET A 349 6.43 -21.08 23.64
N HIS A 350 5.48 -20.35 24.20
CA HIS A 350 5.56 -18.90 24.28
C HIS A 350 6.75 -18.49 25.16
N THR A 351 7.51 -17.50 24.71
CA THR A 351 8.66 -16.97 25.46
C THR A 351 8.38 -15.52 25.88
N THR A 352 8.77 -15.15 27.09
CA THR A 352 8.71 -13.74 27.52
C THR A 352 10.02 -13.05 27.15
N HIS A 353 9.94 -11.89 26.52
CA HIS A 353 11.12 -11.10 26.18
C HIS A 353 11.37 -10.02 27.24
N VAL A 354 12.60 -9.89 27.71
CA VAL A 354 13.02 -8.81 28.62
C VAL A 354 13.94 -7.86 27.88
N GLU A 355 13.55 -6.59 27.83
CA GLU A 355 14.25 -5.50 27.14
C GLU A 355 14.50 -4.32 28.08
N PHE A 356 15.53 -3.53 27.79
CA PHE A 356 15.96 -2.40 28.62
C PHE A 356 16.07 -1.10 27.82
N GLY A 357 15.72 0.02 28.47
CA GLY A 357 15.89 1.38 27.99
C GLY A 357 17.32 1.71 27.59
N ARG A 358 17.48 2.76 26.77
CA ARG A 358 18.79 3.14 26.25
C ARG A 358 19.64 3.88 27.28
N SER A 359 19.00 4.48 28.27
CA SER A 359 19.67 5.09 29.42
C SER A 359 20.27 4.07 30.40
N ILE A 360 19.75 2.85 30.43
CA ILE A 360 20.12 1.82 31.41
C ILE A 360 21.51 1.25 31.11
N SER A 361 22.37 1.21 32.13
CA SER A 361 23.71 0.62 32.04
C SER A 361 23.65 -0.91 32.00
N ASN A 362 24.66 -1.55 31.38
CA ASN A 362 24.72 -3.01 31.29
C ASN A 362 24.79 -3.68 32.68
N SER A 363 25.39 -3.03 33.68
CA SER A 363 25.43 -3.53 35.05
C SER A 363 24.05 -3.49 35.70
N ALA A 364 23.31 -2.38 35.56
CA ALA A 364 21.94 -2.26 36.07
C ALA A 364 20.99 -3.25 35.39
N ALA A 365 21.09 -3.41 34.05
CA ALA A 365 20.31 -4.38 33.30
C ALA A 365 20.56 -5.83 33.78
N ARG A 366 21.83 -6.20 34.00
CA ARG A 366 22.20 -7.53 34.55
C ARG A 366 21.69 -7.73 35.97
N ALA A 367 21.75 -6.70 36.81
CA ALA A 367 21.21 -6.76 38.16
C ALA A 367 19.69 -6.98 38.14
N ALA A 368 18.94 -6.21 37.35
CA ALA A 368 17.49 -6.40 37.19
C ALA A 368 17.15 -7.79 36.61
N ALA A 369 17.87 -8.25 35.58
CA ALA A 369 17.68 -9.58 34.99
C ALA A 369 17.93 -10.71 36.01
N SER A 370 18.86 -10.54 36.94
CA SER A 370 19.14 -11.53 37.99
C SER A 370 17.98 -11.77 38.96
N LEU A 371 17.08 -10.79 39.10
CA LEU A 371 15.86 -10.90 39.92
C LEU A 371 14.78 -11.80 39.28
N LEU A 372 14.90 -12.08 37.97
CA LEU A 372 13.94 -12.89 37.20
C LEU A 372 14.41 -14.33 36.98
N ARG A 373 15.31 -14.83 37.84
CA ARG A 373 15.78 -16.23 37.85
C ARG A 373 14.76 -17.16 38.51
N GLY A 374 14.92 -18.48 38.33
CA GLY A 374 14.03 -19.49 38.92
C GLY A 374 12.73 -19.73 38.11
N VAL A 375 12.81 -19.52 36.80
CA VAL A 375 11.76 -19.81 35.81
C VAL A 375 12.22 -20.97 34.92
N PRO A 376 11.32 -21.69 34.24
CA PRO A 376 11.70 -22.78 33.35
C PRO A 376 12.69 -22.33 32.25
N ASP A 377 13.57 -23.24 31.83
CA ASP A 377 14.51 -22.97 30.73
C ASP A 377 13.75 -22.60 29.44
N GLY A 378 14.21 -21.56 28.75
CA GLY A 378 13.55 -21.03 27.55
C GLY A 378 12.32 -20.14 27.81
N ALA A 379 11.87 -19.98 29.07
CA ALA A 379 10.73 -19.12 29.40
C ALA A 379 11.01 -17.63 29.22
N VAL A 380 12.29 -17.23 29.27
CA VAL A 380 12.72 -15.83 29.12
C VAL A 380 13.87 -15.69 28.13
N GLY A 381 13.71 -14.78 27.17
CA GLY A 381 14.80 -14.26 26.35
C GLY A 381 15.22 -12.88 26.81
N TYR A 382 16.52 -12.63 26.98
CA TYR A 382 17.06 -11.34 27.40
C TYR A 382 17.71 -10.60 26.24
N SER A 383 17.28 -9.35 26.03
CA SER A 383 18.00 -8.39 25.18
C SER A 383 18.55 -7.29 26.08
N LEU A 384 19.79 -7.50 26.54
CA LEU A 384 20.50 -6.54 27.42
C LEU A 384 20.83 -5.22 26.71
N GLU A 385 20.74 -5.22 25.38
CA GLU A 385 20.83 -4.03 24.55
C GLU A 385 19.50 -3.83 23.85
N TYR A 386 18.98 -2.59 23.81
CA TYR A 386 17.84 -2.27 22.98
C TYR A 386 18.23 -2.44 21.51
N VAL A 387 17.90 -3.60 20.96
CA VAL A 387 18.08 -3.92 19.56
C VAL A 387 16.74 -3.65 18.90
N GLN A 388 16.74 -2.71 17.95
CA GLN A 388 15.81 -2.55 16.81
C GLN A 388 15.57 -1.04 16.61
N PRO A 389 16.36 -0.38 15.75
CA PRO A 389 15.88 0.83 15.08
C PRO A 389 14.69 0.40 14.21
N PHE A 390 13.47 0.41 14.76
CA PHE A 390 12.26 -0.06 14.07
C PHE A 390 12.00 0.71 12.76
N TRP A 391 12.58 1.90 12.66
CA TRP A 391 12.57 2.76 11.49
C TRP A 391 13.71 2.50 10.49
N ALA A 392 14.76 1.75 10.87
CA ALA A 392 15.85 1.45 9.94
C ALA A 392 15.36 0.51 8.84
N LYS A 393 15.60 0.90 7.60
CA LYS A 393 15.19 0.18 6.39
C LYS A 393 16.13 -1.03 6.16
N HIS A 394 16.21 -1.98 7.10
CA HIS A 394 17.05 -3.17 6.95
C HIS A 394 16.48 -4.18 5.97
N TYR A 395 17.21 -4.52 4.91
CA TYR A 395 16.84 -5.54 3.92
C TYR A 395 17.25 -6.97 4.38
N SER A 396 16.80 -7.42 5.54
CA SER A 396 16.89 -8.85 5.88
C SER A 396 15.55 -9.53 5.62
N ARG A 397 15.55 -10.61 4.84
CA ARG A 397 14.37 -11.47 4.65
C ARG A 397 14.06 -12.34 5.88
N MET A 398 15.05 -12.52 6.77
CA MET A 398 14.94 -13.35 7.97
C MET A 398 14.35 -12.60 9.17
N VAL A 399 14.11 -11.29 9.07
CA VAL A 399 13.63 -10.47 10.19
C VAL A 399 12.28 -9.86 9.84
N THR A 400 11.24 -10.25 10.57
CA THR A 400 9.95 -9.57 10.52
C THR A 400 10.15 -8.12 10.93
N ARG A 401 9.93 -7.19 10.00
CA ARG A 401 10.03 -5.76 10.29
C ARG A 401 8.92 -5.35 11.25
N PRO A 402 9.22 -4.53 12.27
CA PRO A 402 8.20 -3.85 13.06
C PRO A 402 7.19 -3.13 12.15
N ARG A 403 5.95 -3.03 12.61
CA ARG A 403 4.88 -2.26 11.94
C ARG A 403 4.06 -1.53 12.99
N PRO A 404 3.61 -0.30 12.71
CA PRO A 404 2.62 0.34 13.55
C PRO A 404 1.40 -0.57 13.75
N VAL A 405 0.77 -0.51 14.91
CA VAL A 405 -0.51 -1.16 15.14
C VAL A 405 -1.54 -0.51 14.22
N ARG A 406 -2.24 -1.33 13.43
CA ARG A 406 -3.41 -0.91 12.66
C ARG A 406 -4.59 -0.76 13.60
N LEU A 407 -5.22 0.42 13.59
CA LEU A 407 -6.33 0.78 14.46
C LEU A 407 -7.63 0.80 13.67
N THR A 408 -8.66 0.11 14.14
CA THR A 408 -9.96 0.04 13.48
C THR A 408 -11.07 0.24 14.50
N SER A 409 -11.94 1.22 14.31
CA SER A 409 -13.14 1.38 15.14
C SER A 409 -14.40 0.88 14.43
N ALA A 410 -14.50 1.15 13.13
CA ALA A 410 -15.50 0.61 12.23
C ALA A 410 -14.89 0.47 10.83
N GLU A 411 -15.38 -0.47 10.03
CA GLU A 411 -14.96 -0.66 8.64
C GLU A 411 -16.17 -1.10 7.81
N GLU A 412 -16.39 -0.46 6.67
CA GLU A 412 -17.47 -0.77 5.73
C GLU A 412 -16.94 -0.80 4.29
N ASP A 413 -17.41 -1.78 3.52
CA ASP A 413 -17.19 -1.82 2.07
C ASP A 413 -18.21 -0.94 1.35
N PHE A 414 -17.82 -0.38 0.21
CA PHE A 414 -18.69 0.42 -0.63
C PHE A 414 -18.54 0.08 -2.10
N GLU A 415 -19.61 0.34 -2.84
CA GLU A 415 -19.63 0.36 -4.29
C GLU A 415 -20.44 1.58 -4.73
N THR A 416 -19.86 2.39 -5.61
CA THR A 416 -20.54 3.58 -6.16
C THR A 416 -20.34 3.62 -7.66
N THR A 417 -21.43 3.90 -8.37
CA THR A 417 -21.39 4.14 -9.80
C THR A 417 -20.98 5.58 -10.07
N VAL A 418 -20.03 5.77 -10.97
CA VAL A 418 -19.57 7.09 -11.41
C VAL A 418 -19.63 7.17 -12.93
N ASP A 419 -19.88 8.37 -13.44
CA ASP A 419 -19.66 8.64 -14.85
C ASP A 419 -18.18 8.38 -15.18
N SER A 420 -17.90 7.68 -16.27
CA SER A 420 -16.55 7.42 -16.76
C SER A 420 -15.67 8.68 -16.82
N ASP A 421 -16.26 9.85 -17.09
CA ASP A 421 -15.55 11.14 -17.16
C ASP A 421 -15.41 11.85 -15.80
N ALA A 422 -16.18 11.46 -14.78
CA ALA A 422 -16.11 12.06 -13.46
C ALA A 422 -14.72 11.84 -12.83
N THR A 423 -14.13 12.93 -12.32
CA THR A 423 -12.84 12.86 -11.61
C THR A 423 -13.04 12.71 -10.09
N PHE A 424 -14.24 13.04 -9.60
CA PHE A 424 -14.58 12.95 -8.19
C PHE A 424 -15.53 11.79 -7.94
N VAL A 425 -15.22 11.02 -6.89
CA VAL A 425 -16.03 9.92 -6.40
C VAL A 425 -16.54 10.29 -5.03
N THR A 426 -17.85 10.22 -4.82
CA THR A 426 -18.44 10.39 -3.50
C THR A 426 -18.33 9.07 -2.74
N VAL A 427 -17.63 9.07 -1.62
CA VAL A 427 -17.40 7.89 -0.78
C VAL A 427 -18.12 8.08 0.56
N PRO A 428 -18.68 7.01 1.16
CA PRO A 428 -19.22 7.09 2.51
C PRO A 428 -18.19 7.59 3.53
N SER A 429 -18.70 8.01 4.68
CA SER A 429 -17.89 8.45 5.81
C SER A 429 -18.48 7.86 7.08
N LEU A 430 -17.62 7.27 7.87
CA LEU A 430 -17.90 6.69 9.17
C LEU A 430 -17.59 7.71 10.26
N ALA A 431 -18.34 7.64 11.36
CA ALA A 431 -18.12 8.46 12.54
C ALA A 431 -18.29 7.61 13.80
N PRO A 432 -17.55 7.89 14.89
CA PRO A 432 -17.75 7.19 16.15
C PRO A 432 -19.15 7.46 16.67
N GLU A 433 -19.85 6.42 17.14
CA GLU A 433 -21.24 6.53 17.63
C GLU A 433 -21.38 7.46 18.85
N PHE A 434 -20.32 7.59 19.63
CA PHE A 434 -20.23 8.44 20.81
C PHE A 434 -19.82 9.88 20.51
N ALA A 435 -19.39 10.20 19.29
CA ALA A 435 -18.92 11.55 18.98
C ALA A 435 -20.08 12.54 18.85
N GLN A 436 -19.92 13.75 19.35
CA GLN A 436 -20.88 14.83 19.09
C GLN A 436 -20.98 15.14 17.59
N ARG A 437 -22.20 15.50 17.12
CA ARG A 437 -22.47 15.78 15.70
C ARG A 437 -21.55 16.84 15.10
N PHE A 438 -21.31 17.93 15.83
CA PHE A 438 -20.50 19.06 15.37
C PHE A 438 -19.28 19.26 16.26
N GLY A 439 -18.09 19.38 15.66
CA GLY A 439 -16.86 19.77 16.36
C GLY A 439 -16.73 21.28 16.56
N ALA A 440 -15.67 21.71 17.25
CA ALA A 440 -15.23 23.10 17.19
C ALA A 440 -14.83 23.48 15.75
N GLY A 441 -15.06 24.74 15.36
CA GLY A 441 -14.81 25.22 13.99
C GLY A 441 -13.36 25.04 13.53
N GLU A 442 -12.42 25.08 14.46
CA GLU A 442 -10.98 24.94 14.22
C GLU A 442 -10.48 23.48 14.31
N ASN A 443 -11.23 22.58 14.98
CA ASN A 443 -10.89 21.15 15.12
C ASN A 443 -11.37 20.34 13.91
N HIS A 444 -10.67 20.49 12.78
CA HIS A 444 -11.01 19.81 11.53
C HIS A 444 -10.60 18.33 11.48
N ALA A 445 -9.85 17.85 12.48
CA ALA A 445 -9.32 16.48 12.53
C ALA A 445 -9.68 15.78 13.85
N ARG A 446 -10.97 15.58 14.13
CA ARG A 446 -11.45 14.85 15.32
C ARG A 446 -11.21 13.35 15.21
N TRP A 447 -11.49 12.79 14.04
CA TRP A 447 -11.18 11.41 13.67
C TRP A 447 -10.80 11.34 12.19
N SER A 448 -10.36 10.16 11.75
CA SER A 448 -9.89 9.95 10.38
C SER A 448 -10.63 8.80 9.72
N ASN A 449 -11.09 9.04 8.50
CA ASN A 449 -11.58 7.99 7.59
C ASN A 449 -10.45 7.62 6.63
N VAL A 450 -10.13 6.33 6.56
CA VAL A 450 -9.13 5.78 5.62
C VAL A 450 -9.86 5.05 4.51
N ILE A 451 -9.69 5.52 3.28
CA ILE A 451 -10.34 4.97 2.09
C ILE A 451 -9.29 4.17 1.30
N ARG A 452 -9.63 2.91 0.96
CA ARG A 452 -8.86 2.08 0.03
C ARG A 452 -9.72 1.75 -1.18
N ILE A 453 -9.18 1.94 -2.38
CA ILE A 453 -9.82 1.54 -3.64
C ILE A 453 -9.43 0.10 -3.96
N SER A 454 -10.41 -0.72 -4.30
CA SER A 454 -10.22 -2.13 -4.65
C SER A 454 -9.56 -2.28 -6.01
N SER A 455 -8.70 -3.30 -6.16
CA SER A 455 -8.15 -3.73 -7.45
C SER A 455 -9.22 -4.33 -8.40
N LEU A 456 -10.41 -4.63 -7.88
CA LEU A 456 -11.55 -5.16 -8.62
C LEU A 456 -12.50 -4.07 -9.15
N THR A 457 -12.15 -2.79 -9.01
CA THR A 457 -12.94 -1.72 -9.61
C THR A 457 -13.01 -1.86 -11.14
N ASP A 458 -14.18 -1.56 -11.70
CA ASP A 458 -14.38 -1.50 -13.15
C ASP A 458 -13.63 -0.31 -13.77
N VAL A 459 -13.25 0.68 -12.96
CA VAL A 459 -12.55 1.88 -13.41
C VAL A 459 -11.03 1.68 -13.45
N GLN A 460 -10.58 0.75 -14.30
CA GLN A 460 -9.15 0.45 -14.48
C GLN A 460 -8.32 1.61 -15.04
N GLU A 461 -8.93 2.74 -15.43
CA GLU A 461 -8.23 3.94 -15.96
C GLU A 461 -7.84 4.94 -14.85
N ARG A 462 -8.22 4.71 -13.59
CA ARG A 462 -8.03 5.65 -12.47
C ARG A 462 -6.95 5.16 -11.51
N ALA A 463 -6.16 6.09 -10.95
CA ALA A 463 -5.06 5.82 -10.02
C ALA A 463 -5.56 5.44 -8.60
N PRO A 464 -5.51 4.15 -8.19
CA PRO A 464 -6.02 3.72 -6.89
C PRO A 464 -5.05 3.94 -5.72
N ILE A 465 -3.76 4.20 -6.01
CA ILE A 465 -2.71 4.33 -5.00
C ILE A 465 -1.73 5.43 -5.37
N TYR A 466 -1.09 6.04 -4.36
CA TYR A 466 -0.05 7.04 -4.52
C TYR A 466 1.06 6.78 -3.50
N PRO A 467 2.31 7.18 -3.79
CA PRO A 467 3.34 7.31 -2.77
C PRO A 467 2.89 8.25 -1.66
N THR A 468 3.42 8.03 -0.47
CA THR A 468 2.99 8.76 0.73
C THR A 468 3.38 10.23 0.67
N ASN A 469 2.53 11.09 1.25
CA ASN A 469 2.69 12.55 1.15
C ASN A 469 2.57 13.26 2.52
N VAL A 470 2.85 12.54 3.61
CA VAL A 470 2.69 13.00 5.00
C VAL A 470 3.36 14.36 5.27
N ARG A 471 4.55 14.62 4.70
CA ARG A 471 5.28 15.88 4.88
C ARG A 471 4.71 17.03 4.06
N ASN A 472 4.27 16.75 2.83
CA ASN A 472 3.71 17.74 1.93
C ASN A 472 2.46 17.16 1.24
N ALA A 473 1.29 17.64 1.68
CA ALA A 473 -0.02 17.21 1.20
C ALA A 473 -0.50 17.92 -0.09
N ASP A 474 0.34 18.77 -0.70
CA ASP A 474 0.00 19.53 -1.91
C ASP A 474 -0.38 18.60 -3.06
N TYR A 475 0.33 17.47 -3.15
CA TYR A 475 0.09 16.46 -4.17
C TYR A 475 0.02 15.04 -3.60
N PRO A 476 -0.93 14.20 -4.07
CA PRO A 476 -2.08 14.59 -4.88
C PRO A 476 -3.07 15.44 -4.09
N ARG A 477 -3.81 16.31 -4.79
CA ARG A 477 -5.01 16.94 -4.21
C ARG A 477 -6.16 15.93 -4.27
N ILE A 478 -6.38 15.23 -3.17
CA ILE A 478 -7.35 14.12 -3.07
C ILE A 478 -8.77 14.54 -2.73
N SER A 479 -8.98 15.80 -2.35
CA SER A 479 -10.28 16.34 -1.95
C SER A 479 -10.63 17.64 -2.69
N PHE A 480 -11.92 17.94 -2.74
CA PHE A 480 -12.45 19.24 -3.17
C PHE A 480 -12.87 20.06 -1.94
N GLY A 481 -12.69 21.39 -1.99
CA GLY A 481 -13.10 22.28 -0.90
C GLY A 481 -12.11 22.36 0.28
N SER A 482 -12.66 22.60 1.48
CA SER A 482 -11.90 22.84 2.71
C SER A 482 -11.32 21.58 3.34
N THR A 483 -12.01 20.44 3.24
CA THR A 483 -11.56 19.17 3.84
C THR A 483 -10.22 18.75 3.29
N GLY A 484 -9.16 18.85 4.08
CA GLY A 484 -7.83 18.38 3.78
C GLY A 484 -7.76 16.86 3.74
N GLY A 485 -6.61 16.34 3.35
CA GLY A 485 -6.38 14.90 3.28
C GLY A 485 -4.96 14.58 2.83
N ILE A 486 -4.51 13.40 3.22
CA ILE A 486 -3.18 12.88 2.91
C ILE A 486 -3.27 11.46 2.37
N VAL A 487 -2.19 11.01 1.76
CA VAL A 487 -1.98 9.62 1.36
C VAL A 487 -0.94 9.01 2.28
N THR A 488 -1.31 7.90 2.91
CA THR A 488 -0.42 7.05 3.72
C THR A 488 -0.42 5.63 3.13
N ARG A 489 0.41 4.74 3.69
CA ARG A 489 0.39 3.31 3.33
C ARG A 489 -0.94 2.62 3.68
N GLU A 490 -1.75 3.22 4.55
CA GLU A 490 -3.08 2.73 4.88
C GLU A 490 -4.10 3.02 3.77
N GLY A 491 -3.88 4.05 2.95
CA GLY A 491 -4.80 4.53 1.92
C GLY A 491 -4.93 6.06 1.89
N PHE A 492 -6.05 6.54 1.36
CA PHE A 492 -6.41 7.96 1.38
C PHE A 492 -7.01 8.32 2.73
N VAL A 493 -6.37 9.21 3.49
CA VAL A 493 -6.80 9.61 4.83
C VAL A 493 -7.51 10.95 4.78
N PHE A 494 -8.76 10.97 5.24
CA PHE A 494 -9.62 12.15 5.33
C PHE A 494 -9.93 12.45 6.80
N PRO A 495 -9.31 13.50 7.37
CA PRO A 495 -9.74 14.05 8.66
C PRO A 495 -11.20 14.49 8.60
N GLN A 496 -11.92 14.30 9.71
CA GLN A 496 -13.33 14.65 9.83
C GLN A 496 -13.57 15.58 11.02
N GLN A 497 -14.43 16.57 10.79
CA GLN A 497 -14.89 17.52 11.80
C GLN A 497 -16.32 17.22 12.29
N HIS A 498 -17.16 16.69 11.40
CA HIS A 498 -18.60 16.53 11.59
C HIS A 498 -19.05 15.12 11.25
N MET A 499 -20.11 14.66 11.94
CA MET A 499 -20.77 13.41 11.55
C MET A 499 -21.47 13.55 10.20
N ARG A 500 -21.54 12.44 9.44
CA ARG A 500 -22.26 12.32 8.17
C ARG A 500 -21.75 13.22 7.04
N LEU A 501 -20.53 13.76 7.15
CA LEU A 501 -19.88 14.48 6.07
C LEU A 501 -19.39 13.47 5.02
N ARG A 502 -19.93 13.50 3.80
CA ARG A 502 -19.48 12.60 2.73
C ARG A 502 -18.10 13.02 2.24
N ASN A 503 -17.26 12.05 1.90
CA ASN A 503 -15.95 12.30 1.34
C ASN A 503 -16.06 12.43 -0.18
N SER A 504 -15.42 13.45 -0.77
CA SER A 504 -15.28 13.58 -2.21
C SER A 504 -13.83 13.31 -2.59
N LEU A 505 -13.57 12.11 -3.14
CA LEU A 505 -12.25 11.63 -3.51
C LEU A 505 -11.93 11.95 -4.97
N ASN A 506 -10.85 12.68 -5.21
CA ASN A 506 -10.32 12.96 -6.53
C ASN A 506 -9.47 11.80 -7.04
N LEU A 507 -10.03 10.98 -7.93
CA LEU A 507 -9.31 9.90 -8.61
C LEU A 507 -8.86 10.37 -9.99
N LYS A 508 -7.59 10.78 -10.08
CA LYS A 508 -6.95 11.12 -11.35
C LYS A 508 -6.79 9.89 -12.24
N ARG A 509 -6.63 10.12 -13.55
CA ARG A 509 -6.12 9.08 -14.46
C ARG A 509 -4.71 8.68 -14.05
N HIS A 510 -4.32 7.44 -14.35
CA HIS A 510 -3.02 6.92 -13.93
C HIS A 510 -1.84 7.77 -14.42
N GLN A 511 -1.89 8.20 -15.67
CA GLN A 511 -0.84 9.03 -16.29
C GLN A 511 -0.71 10.40 -15.62
N ASP A 512 -1.84 11.09 -15.41
CA ASP A 512 -1.86 12.40 -14.73
C ASP A 512 -1.33 12.30 -13.30
N ALA A 513 -1.66 11.19 -12.61
CA ALA A 513 -1.18 10.89 -11.27
C ALA A 513 0.37 10.82 -11.24
N VAL A 514 0.96 10.05 -12.16
CA VAL A 514 2.42 9.89 -12.26
C VAL A 514 3.11 11.19 -12.66
N ILE A 515 2.60 11.90 -13.67
CA ILE A 515 3.20 13.16 -14.15
C ILE A 515 3.20 14.22 -13.04
N GLY A 516 2.07 14.40 -12.34
CA GLY A 516 2.00 15.37 -11.26
C GLY A 516 2.94 15.03 -10.10
N TRP A 517 3.15 13.74 -9.81
CA TRP A 517 4.11 13.30 -8.79
C TRP A 517 5.56 13.56 -9.21
N LEU A 518 5.91 13.33 -10.48
CA LEU A 518 7.24 13.66 -11.02
C LEU A 518 7.51 15.17 -10.93
N LYS A 519 6.49 16.00 -11.21
CA LYS A 519 6.58 17.46 -11.08
C LYS A 519 6.94 17.90 -9.66
N THR A 520 6.40 17.23 -8.63
CA THR A 520 6.77 17.53 -7.21
C THR A 520 8.23 17.27 -6.88
N ARG A 521 8.96 16.56 -7.74
CA ARG A 521 10.39 16.24 -7.61
C ARG A 521 11.26 17.02 -8.60
N ALA A 522 10.73 18.13 -9.13
CA ALA A 522 11.39 18.96 -10.14
C ALA A 522 11.80 18.18 -11.40
N ILE A 523 10.95 17.22 -11.82
CA ILE A 523 11.10 16.48 -13.07
C ILE A 523 9.91 16.83 -13.96
N GLU A 524 10.18 17.45 -15.09
CA GLU A 524 9.17 17.67 -16.13
C GLU A 524 8.94 16.34 -16.83
N ALA A 525 7.68 15.99 -17.05
CA ALA A 525 7.29 14.74 -17.68
C ALA A 525 6.18 14.99 -18.70
N GLU A 526 6.37 14.47 -19.90
CA GLU A 526 5.40 14.53 -21.00
C GLU A 526 5.21 13.15 -21.60
N VAL A 527 4.01 12.87 -22.08
CA VAL A 527 3.68 11.59 -22.69
C VAL A 527 4.37 11.45 -24.05
N SER A 528 5.16 10.41 -24.23
CA SER A 528 5.81 10.11 -25.51
C SER A 528 4.79 9.60 -26.54
N SER A 529 5.13 9.66 -27.83
CA SER A 529 4.28 9.11 -28.89
C SER A 529 4.07 7.60 -28.71
N ALA A 530 5.13 6.88 -28.35
CA ALA A 530 5.06 5.46 -28.00
C ALA A 530 4.18 5.20 -26.77
N GLY A 531 4.24 6.09 -25.76
CA GLY A 531 3.39 6.03 -24.57
C GLY A 531 1.90 6.10 -24.88
N ARG A 532 1.48 7.05 -25.74
CA ARG A 532 0.08 7.17 -26.18
C ARG A 532 -0.39 5.88 -26.88
N ASN A 533 0.46 5.30 -27.73
CA ASN A 533 0.14 4.06 -28.41
C ASN A 533 -0.01 2.89 -27.43
N ALA A 534 0.91 2.75 -26.48
CA ALA A 534 0.86 1.71 -25.44
C ALA A 534 -0.38 1.84 -24.55
N GLU A 535 -0.79 3.05 -24.18
CA GLU A 535 -2.04 3.29 -23.46
C GLU A 535 -3.26 2.80 -24.25
N GLN A 536 -3.33 3.12 -25.54
CA GLN A 536 -4.42 2.67 -26.41
C GLN A 536 -4.42 1.15 -26.61
N VAL A 537 -3.25 0.51 -26.69
CA VAL A 537 -3.14 -0.96 -26.72
C VAL A 537 -3.73 -1.56 -25.45
N VAL A 538 -3.32 -1.06 -24.27
CA VAL A 538 -3.83 -1.55 -22.97
C VAL A 538 -5.34 -1.37 -22.85
N ARG A 539 -5.85 -0.22 -23.29
CA ARG A 539 -7.29 0.06 -23.29
C ARG A 539 -8.06 -0.88 -24.23
N SER A 540 -7.60 -1.02 -25.46
CA SER A 540 -8.27 -1.82 -26.49
C SER A 540 -8.29 -3.30 -26.13
N GLN A 541 -7.22 -3.83 -25.52
CA GLN A 541 -7.19 -5.24 -25.11
C GLN A 541 -8.11 -5.57 -23.92
N GLY A 542 -8.72 -4.58 -23.26
CA GLY A 542 -9.59 -4.76 -22.10
C GLY A 542 -8.92 -4.56 -20.74
N GLY A 543 -7.85 -3.76 -20.66
CA GLY A 543 -7.09 -3.49 -19.43
C GLY A 543 -5.89 -4.42 -19.21
N LEU A 544 -5.22 -4.28 -18.06
CA LEU A 544 -3.97 -5.00 -17.77
C LEU A 544 -4.17 -6.48 -17.45
N GLY A 545 -5.38 -6.91 -17.05
CA GLY A 545 -5.68 -8.30 -16.72
C GLY A 545 -5.94 -9.22 -17.92
N SER A 546 -5.88 -8.69 -19.14
CA SER A 546 -6.26 -9.43 -20.35
C SER A 546 -5.14 -10.32 -20.86
N ASN A 547 -5.45 -11.57 -21.21
CA ASN A 547 -4.49 -12.52 -21.79
C ASN A 547 -4.44 -12.46 -23.32
N ILE A 548 -5.21 -11.58 -23.98
CA ILE A 548 -5.42 -11.65 -25.43
C ILE A 548 -4.13 -11.44 -26.23
N LEU A 549 -3.21 -10.59 -25.76
CA LEU A 549 -1.90 -10.36 -26.39
C LEU A 549 -0.79 -11.29 -25.87
N ALA A 550 -1.05 -12.08 -24.82
CA ALA A 550 -0.05 -12.92 -24.14
C ALA A 550 0.21 -14.24 -24.90
N HIS A 551 0.51 -14.15 -26.20
CA HIS A 551 0.91 -15.29 -27.01
C HIS A 551 1.80 -14.84 -28.18
N GLU A 552 2.95 -15.48 -28.32
CA GLU A 552 3.99 -15.10 -29.29
C GLU A 552 3.47 -15.10 -30.74
N GLY A 553 2.78 -16.16 -31.16
CA GLY A 553 2.24 -16.27 -32.53
C GLY A 553 1.19 -15.20 -32.85
N THR A 554 0.45 -14.72 -31.83
CA THR A 554 -0.51 -13.63 -31.99
C THR A 554 0.22 -12.33 -32.30
N LEU A 555 1.27 -12.01 -31.52
CA LEU A 555 2.05 -10.78 -31.73
C LEU A 555 2.78 -10.79 -33.07
N GLN A 556 3.31 -11.94 -33.49
CA GLN A 556 3.96 -12.10 -34.78
C GLN A 556 2.97 -11.92 -35.93
N LEU A 557 1.74 -12.45 -35.82
CA LEU A 557 0.70 -12.25 -36.83
C LEU A 557 0.27 -10.78 -36.91
N LEU A 558 0.04 -10.13 -35.76
CA LEU A 558 -0.30 -8.71 -35.70
C LEU A 558 0.79 -7.82 -36.32
N ASP A 559 2.07 -8.05 -35.97
CA ASP A 559 3.19 -7.28 -36.54
C ASP A 559 3.38 -7.54 -38.04
N ARG A 560 3.14 -8.77 -38.50
CA ARG A 560 3.15 -9.11 -39.92
C ARG A 560 2.09 -8.31 -40.67
N MET A 561 0.88 -8.22 -40.13
CA MET A 561 -0.22 -7.45 -40.73
C MET A 561 0.02 -5.94 -40.69
N ALA A 562 0.83 -5.43 -39.75
CA ALA A 562 1.14 -4.00 -39.65
C ALA A 562 2.21 -3.52 -40.66
N LYS A 563 3.03 -4.44 -41.19
CA LYS A 563 4.15 -4.12 -42.10
C LYS A 563 3.72 -4.14 -43.57
N THR A 564 4.31 -3.25 -44.37
CA THR A 564 4.17 -3.20 -45.84
C THR A 564 5.38 -3.79 -46.57
N VAL A 565 6.50 -3.97 -45.87
CA VAL A 565 7.76 -4.50 -46.40
C VAL A 565 8.25 -5.58 -45.45
N HIS A 566 8.58 -6.75 -46.00
CA HIS A 566 9.12 -7.90 -45.27
C HIS A 566 10.54 -8.16 -45.76
N GLU A 567 11.53 -7.94 -44.90
CA GLU A 567 12.91 -8.36 -45.17
C GLU A 567 13.08 -9.81 -44.74
N SER A 568 13.52 -10.67 -45.66
CA SER A 568 13.90 -12.05 -45.36
C SER A 568 15.27 -12.10 -44.67
N LYS A 569 15.59 -13.23 -44.04
CA LYS A 569 16.91 -13.46 -43.41
C LYS A 569 18.08 -13.39 -44.39
N ASP A 570 17.81 -13.52 -45.69
CA ASP A 570 18.80 -13.49 -46.77
C ASP A 570 18.95 -12.09 -47.39
N GLY A 571 18.33 -11.05 -46.78
CA GLY A 571 18.42 -9.66 -47.23
C GLY A 571 17.47 -9.29 -48.38
N THR A 572 16.58 -10.20 -48.78
CA THR A 572 15.55 -9.92 -49.81
C THR A 572 14.33 -9.23 -49.20
N ALA A 573 14.02 -8.01 -49.65
CA ALA A 573 12.83 -7.27 -49.25
C ALA A 573 11.65 -7.62 -50.18
N ALA A 574 10.64 -8.32 -49.65
CA ALA A 574 9.37 -8.54 -50.33
C ALA A 574 8.36 -7.47 -49.86
N GLN A 575 7.87 -6.64 -50.79
CA GLN A 575 6.77 -5.71 -50.53
C GLN A 575 5.46 -6.49 -50.50
N PHE A 576 4.79 -6.54 -49.34
CA PHE A 576 3.46 -7.10 -49.21
C PHE A 576 2.47 -5.94 -48.96
N PRO A 577 1.75 -5.49 -50.00
CA PRO A 577 0.98 -4.26 -49.95
C PRO A 577 -0.26 -4.34 -49.04
N ASP A 578 -0.83 -5.53 -48.83
CA ASP A 578 -2.23 -5.60 -48.37
C ASP A 578 -2.44 -5.63 -46.86
N ARG A 579 -1.39 -5.69 -46.02
CA ARG A 579 -1.50 -5.57 -44.55
C ARG A 579 -2.63 -6.42 -43.93
N THR A 580 -2.88 -7.60 -44.49
CA THR A 580 -4.03 -8.46 -44.16
C THR A 580 -3.59 -9.89 -43.83
N ALA A 581 -4.47 -10.64 -43.17
CA ALA A 581 -4.31 -12.08 -42.93
C ALA A 581 -5.60 -12.83 -43.24
N ARG A 582 -5.49 -14.08 -43.66
CA ARG A 582 -6.66 -14.93 -43.98
C ARG A 582 -7.37 -15.36 -42.70
N ILE A 583 -8.65 -15.74 -42.83
CA ILE A 583 -9.40 -16.32 -41.70
C ILE A 583 -8.72 -17.60 -41.19
N SER A 584 -8.16 -18.43 -42.09
CA SER A 584 -7.42 -19.65 -41.73
C SER A 584 -6.24 -19.37 -40.80
N ASP A 585 -5.47 -18.32 -41.06
CA ASP A 585 -4.29 -17.95 -40.27
C ASP A 585 -4.70 -17.57 -38.84
N TRP A 586 -5.81 -16.84 -38.72
CA TRP A 586 -6.40 -16.47 -37.42
C TRP A 586 -7.00 -17.67 -36.69
N LYS A 587 -7.71 -18.55 -37.39
CA LYS A 587 -8.25 -19.80 -36.84
C LYS A 587 -7.13 -20.69 -36.32
N GLU A 588 -6.00 -20.76 -37.01
CA GLU A 588 -4.82 -21.50 -36.57
C GLU A 588 -4.24 -20.91 -35.27
N VAL A 589 -3.99 -19.59 -35.22
CA VAL A 589 -3.47 -18.93 -34.01
C VAL A 589 -4.43 -19.08 -32.83
N VAL A 590 -5.74 -18.91 -33.04
CA VAL A 590 -6.75 -19.11 -32.00
C VAL A 590 -6.82 -20.59 -31.57
N GLY A 591 -6.74 -21.51 -32.52
CA GLY A 591 -6.77 -22.96 -32.29
C GLY A 591 -5.67 -23.43 -31.37
N ARG A 592 -4.41 -23.04 -31.64
CA ARG A 592 -3.26 -23.35 -30.78
C ARG A 592 -3.42 -22.85 -29.34
N ARG A 593 -4.15 -21.75 -29.15
CA ARG A 593 -4.36 -21.13 -27.84
C ARG A 593 -5.52 -21.72 -27.05
N ARG A 594 -6.39 -22.54 -27.66
CA ARG A 594 -7.53 -23.13 -26.96
C ARG A 594 -7.12 -24.14 -25.88
N GLU A 595 -5.94 -24.73 -26.00
CA GLU A 595 -5.38 -25.58 -24.95
C GLU A 595 -5.12 -24.79 -23.65
N GLU A 596 -4.61 -23.57 -23.78
CA GLU A 596 -4.26 -22.69 -22.65
C GLU A 596 -5.43 -21.79 -22.21
N LEU A 597 -6.26 -21.37 -23.16
CA LEU A 597 -7.40 -20.48 -22.96
C LEU A 597 -8.64 -21.04 -23.69
N PRO A 598 -9.36 -22.02 -23.10
CA PRO A 598 -10.44 -22.74 -23.77
C PRO A 598 -11.57 -21.87 -24.31
N ARG A 599 -11.76 -20.68 -23.74
CA ARG A 599 -12.82 -19.73 -24.13
C ARG A 599 -12.39 -18.71 -25.18
N ILE A 600 -11.13 -18.71 -25.62
CA ILE A 600 -10.67 -17.73 -26.60
C ILE A 600 -11.33 -17.97 -27.96
N ALA A 601 -11.86 -16.90 -28.54
CA ALA A 601 -12.50 -16.89 -29.83
C ALA A 601 -11.93 -15.78 -30.72
N LEU A 602 -12.16 -15.91 -32.03
CA LEU A 602 -11.79 -14.87 -32.99
C LEU A 602 -12.56 -13.56 -32.73
N SER A 603 -13.80 -13.67 -32.23
CA SER A 603 -14.63 -12.53 -31.84
C SER A 603 -13.99 -11.67 -30.75
N ASP A 604 -13.18 -12.26 -29.85
CA ASP A 604 -12.48 -11.49 -28.81
C ASP A 604 -11.58 -10.39 -29.41
N PHE A 605 -11.02 -10.63 -30.61
CA PHE A 605 -10.17 -9.66 -31.30
C PHE A 605 -10.97 -8.61 -32.08
N THR A 606 -12.10 -9.00 -32.70
CA THR A 606 -12.96 -8.07 -33.44
C THR A 606 -13.75 -7.16 -32.52
N ASP A 607 -14.32 -7.71 -31.44
CA ASP A 607 -15.15 -6.98 -30.47
C ASP A 607 -14.34 -5.91 -29.72
N ARG A 608 -13.02 -6.14 -29.61
CA ARG A 608 -12.04 -5.23 -29.02
C ARG A 608 -11.39 -4.28 -30.02
N ASN A 609 -11.85 -4.28 -31.28
CA ASN A 609 -11.28 -3.48 -32.37
C ASN A 609 -9.76 -3.66 -32.54
N ILE A 610 -9.24 -4.88 -32.34
CA ILE A 610 -7.84 -5.22 -32.64
C ILE A 610 -7.69 -5.48 -34.15
N ILE A 611 -8.66 -6.20 -34.71
CA ILE A 611 -8.75 -6.52 -36.13
C ILE A 611 -10.15 -6.23 -36.68
N ARG A 612 -10.25 -6.00 -37.99
CA ARG A 612 -11.51 -5.85 -38.72
C ARG A 612 -11.57 -6.75 -39.92
N LEU A 613 -12.76 -7.27 -40.19
CA LEU A 613 -13.06 -8.08 -41.36
C LEU A 613 -13.31 -7.20 -42.58
N GLY A 614 -12.79 -7.63 -43.72
CA GLY A 614 -13.06 -7.03 -45.03
C GLY A 614 -12.94 -8.08 -46.12
N VAL A 615 -13.22 -7.66 -47.35
CA VAL A 615 -13.21 -8.52 -48.53
C VAL A 615 -12.05 -8.14 -49.45
N ALA A 616 -11.34 -9.13 -49.95
CA ALA A 616 -10.31 -8.98 -50.96
C ALA A 616 -10.95 -9.10 -52.35
N VAL A 617 -10.73 -8.12 -53.22
CA VAL A 617 -11.29 -8.06 -54.56
C VAL A 617 -10.21 -7.66 -55.56
N SER A 618 -10.02 -8.48 -56.60
CA SER A 618 -9.09 -8.18 -57.69
C SER A 618 -9.63 -7.07 -58.59
N CYS A 619 -8.80 -6.08 -58.87
CA CYS A 619 -9.14 -5.01 -59.82
C CYS A 619 -9.07 -5.57 -61.25
N PRO A 620 -10.12 -5.45 -62.08
CA PRO A 620 -10.11 -5.96 -63.45
C PRO A 620 -9.19 -5.16 -64.39
N ARG A 621 -8.70 -3.99 -63.96
CA ARG A 621 -7.86 -3.12 -64.79
C ARG A 621 -6.36 -3.36 -64.60
N CYS A 622 -5.91 -3.54 -63.36
CA CYS A 622 -4.49 -3.70 -63.03
C CYS A 622 -4.16 -5.05 -62.39
N GLU A 623 -5.18 -5.91 -62.23
CA GLU A 623 -5.11 -7.27 -61.69
C GLU A 623 -4.58 -7.35 -60.24
N GLN A 624 -4.44 -6.20 -59.58
CA GLN A 624 -4.03 -6.16 -58.18
C GLN A 624 -5.20 -6.47 -57.26
N GLU A 625 -4.94 -7.31 -56.27
CA GLU A 625 -5.85 -7.55 -55.15
C GLU A 625 -5.94 -6.27 -54.28
N ASN A 626 -7.16 -5.87 -53.93
CA ASN A 626 -7.42 -4.75 -53.02
C ASN A 626 -8.27 -5.25 -51.85
N TRP A 627 -8.05 -4.75 -50.65
CA TRP A 627 -8.85 -5.08 -49.49
C TRP A 627 -9.80 -3.93 -49.14
N TYR A 628 -11.08 -4.24 -48.97
CA TYR A 628 -12.12 -3.28 -48.62
C TYR A 628 -12.74 -3.62 -47.26
N ASP A 629 -12.72 -2.65 -46.34
CA ASP A 629 -13.43 -2.74 -45.05
C ASP A 629 -14.93 -2.90 -45.30
N LEU A 630 -15.62 -3.73 -44.52
CA LEU A 630 -17.06 -3.97 -44.67
C LEU A 630 -17.92 -2.70 -44.66
N ASN A 631 -17.51 -1.63 -43.97
CA ASN A 631 -18.22 -0.36 -43.97
C ASN A 631 -17.98 0.48 -45.25
N ARG A 632 -17.05 0.04 -46.11
CA ARG A 632 -16.63 0.71 -47.35
C ARG A 632 -16.86 -0.15 -48.60
N VAL A 633 -17.33 -1.38 -48.45
CA VAL A 633 -17.73 -2.19 -49.60
C VAL A 633 -18.99 -1.56 -50.20
N ASP A 634 -18.87 -1.11 -51.44
CA ASP A 634 -19.96 -0.53 -52.23
C ASP A 634 -20.01 -1.21 -53.61
N TYR A 635 -21.06 -0.98 -54.38
CA TYR A 635 -21.22 -1.52 -55.73
C TYR A 635 -20.20 -0.95 -56.71
N LEU A 636 -19.66 0.24 -56.43
CA LEU A 636 -18.58 0.87 -57.16
C LEU A 636 -17.36 0.99 -56.25
N LEU A 637 -16.31 0.23 -56.57
CA LEU A 637 -15.06 0.21 -55.82
C LEU A 637 -14.00 1.06 -56.50
N GLN A 638 -13.11 1.67 -55.72
CA GLN A 638 -11.93 2.36 -56.24
C GLN A 638 -10.66 1.58 -55.90
N CYS A 639 -9.86 1.22 -56.91
CA CYS A 639 -8.59 0.52 -56.70
C CYS A 639 -7.56 1.45 -56.03
N GLU A 640 -6.91 1.00 -54.95
CA GLU A 640 -5.88 1.77 -54.23
C GLU A 640 -4.58 1.97 -55.06
N ARG A 641 -4.41 1.20 -56.15
CA ARG A 641 -3.19 1.23 -56.98
C ARG A 641 -3.32 2.04 -58.25
N CYS A 642 -4.30 1.72 -59.10
CA CYS A 642 -4.51 2.44 -60.36
C CYS A 642 -5.50 3.60 -60.23
N LEU A 643 -6.10 3.80 -59.04
CA LEU A 643 -7.10 4.83 -58.73
C LEU A 643 -8.38 4.78 -59.58
N GLY A 644 -8.49 3.78 -60.46
CA GLY A 644 -9.64 3.56 -61.32
C GLY A 644 -10.80 2.89 -60.59
N GLU A 645 -12.01 3.32 -60.92
CA GLU A 645 -13.25 2.75 -60.41
C GLU A 645 -13.64 1.47 -61.18
N TYR A 646 -14.20 0.50 -60.48
CA TYR A 646 -14.72 -0.73 -61.07
C TYR A 646 -15.89 -1.26 -60.27
N ASN A 647 -16.80 -1.96 -60.95
CA ASN A 647 -17.97 -2.54 -60.28
C ASN A 647 -17.54 -3.70 -59.38
N PHE A 648 -18.15 -3.78 -58.21
CA PHE A 648 -18.07 -4.97 -57.37
C PHE A 648 -18.57 -6.19 -58.17
N PRO A 649 -17.87 -7.33 -58.15
CA PRO A 649 -18.24 -8.51 -58.94
C PRO A 649 -19.52 -9.16 -58.41
N GLN A 650 -20.66 -8.76 -58.98
CA GLN A 650 -22.00 -9.22 -58.58
C GLN A 650 -22.47 -10.48 -59.33
N GLY A 651 -22.00 -10.70 -60.56
CA GLY A 651 -22.48 -11.75 -61.46
C GLY A 651 -21.82 -13.11 -61.31
N ASP A 652 -20.63 -13.18 -60.69
CA ASP A 652 -19.84 -14.41 -60.48
C ASP A 652 -19.37 -14.45 -59.01
N LEU A 653 -20.33 -14.43 -58.09
CA LEU A 653 -20.09 -14.44 -56.63
C LEU A 653 -19.56 -15.82 -56.19
N ARG A 654 -18.26 -16.06 -56.38
CA ARG A 654 -17.54 -17.22 -55.80
C ARG A 654 -16.78 -16.86 -54.53
N PHE A 655 -17.33 -15.95 -53.72
CA PHE A 655 -16.71 -15.56 -52.46
C PHE A 655 -16.75 -16.74 -51.46
N GLY A 656 -15.59 -17.32 -51.18
CA GLY A 656 -15.37 -18.31 -50.13
C GLY A 656 -14.58 -17.72 -48.97
N GLU A 657 -14.23 -18.56 -48.00
CA GLU A 657 -13.50 -18.13 -46.80
C GLU A 657 -12.14 -17.46 -47.12
N GLN A 658 -11.52 -17.82 -48.25
CA GLN A 658 -10.25 -17.27 -48.74
C GLN A 658 -10.31 -15.79 -49.16
N ASP A 659 -11.48 -15.31 -49.55
CA ASP A 659 -11.68 -13.94 -50.05
C ASP A 659 -11.92 -12.95 -48.90
N TRP A 660 -12.26 -13.48 -47.72
CA TRP A 660 -12.41 -12.71 -46.50
C TRP A 660 -11.08 -12.63 -45.76
N ARG A 661 -10.69 -11.40 -45.39
CA ARG A 661 -9.42 -11.17 -44.70
C ARG A 661 -9.57 -10.18 -43.56
N PHE A 662 -8.77 -10.38 -42.53
CA PHE A 662 -8.64 -9.43 -41.42
C PHE A 662 -7.54 -8.43 -41.70
N ARG A 663 -7.72 -7.20 -41.22
CA ARG A 663 -6.69 -6.16 -41.16
C ARG A 663 -6.62 -5.60 -39.72
N VAL A 664 -5.41 -5.27 -39.26
CA VAL A 664 -5.21 -4.60 -37.96
C VAL A 664 -5.64 -3.15 -38.04
N VAL A 665 -6.19 -2.61 -36.94
CA VAL A 665 -6.68 -1.22 -36.90
C VAL A 665 -6.18 -0.47 -35.67
N GLY A 666 -6.28 0.86 -35.71
CA GLY A 666 -5.94 1.73 -34.59
C GLY A 666 -4.47 1.57 -34.15
N PRO A 667 -4.17 1.39 -32.85
CA PRO A 667 -2.80 1.28 -32.39
C PRO A 667 -2.09 0.00 -32.87
N PHE A 668 -2.83 -1.02 -33.32
CA PHE A 668 -2.28 -2.30 -33.78
C PHE A 668 -1.77 -2.26 -35.23
N SER A 669 -2.10 -1.24 -36.01
CA SER A 669 -1.61 -1.07 -37.39
C SER A 669 -0.21 -0.45 -37.48
N LEU A 670 0.40 -0.15 -36.34
CA LEU A 670 1.74 0.42 -36.28
C LEU A 670 2.82 -0.69 -36.37
N PRO A 671 3.86 -0.52 -37.19
CA PRO A 671 4.90 -1.52 -37.36
C PRO A 671 5.78 -1.66 -36.11
N ASN A 672 6.67 -2.65 -36.12
CA ASN A 672 7.66 -2.91 -35.07
C ASN A 672 6.99 -3.20 -33.71
N PHE A 673 6.00 -4.09 -33.72
CA PHE A 673 5.20 -4.49 -32.55
C PHE A 673 4.53 -3.28 -31.89
N ALA A 674 3.89 -2.44 -32.71
CA ALA A 674 3.30 -1.16 -32.32
C ALA A 674 4.30 -0.25 -31.58
N HIS A 675 5.51 -0.09 -32.15
CA HIS A 675 6.62 0.65 -31.55
C HIS A 675 6.96 0.21 -30.10
N GLY A 676 6.90 -1.09 -29.81
CA GLY A 676 7.18 -1.64 -28.47
C GLY A 676 6.02 -1.57 -27.47
N ALA A 677 4.83 -1.12 -27.90
CA ALA A 677 3.64 -1.08 -27.05
C ALA A 677 3.24 -2.47 -26.52
N TYR A 678 3.41 -3.53 -27.32
CA TYR A 678 3.06 -4.89 -26.90
C TYR A 678 3.92 -5.38 -25.73
N SER A 679 5.24 -5.12 -25.76
CA SER A 679 6.13 -5.51 -24.66
C SER A 679 5.81 -4.72 -23.38
N THR A 680 5.55 -3.41 -23.50
CA THR A 680 5.13 -2.58 -22.37
C THR A 680 3.84 -3.08 -21.73
N ALA A 681 2.82 -3.38 -22.54
CA ALA A 681 1.54 -3.88 -22.05
C ALA A 681 1.67 -5.24 -21.33
N LEU A 682 2.48 -6.16 -21.87
CA LEU A 682 2.71 -7.47 -21.24
C LEU A 682 3.54 -7.36 -19.96
N THR A 683 4.52 -6.44 -19.90
CA THR A 683 5.28 -6.20 -18.67
C THR A 683 4.38 -5.64 -17.56
N LEU A 684 3.53 -4.67 -17.86
CA LEU A 684 2.56 -4.13 -16.89
C LEU A 684 1.55 -5.20 -16.44
N ARG A 685 1.16 -6.12 -17.33
CA ARG A 685 0.34 -7.30 -16.98
C ARG A 685 1.03 -8.24 -15.99
N VAL A 686 2.34 -8.48 -16.13
CA VAL A 686 3.11 -9.28 -15.14
C VAL A 686 3.06 -8.62 -13.76
N LEU A 687 3.19 -7.30 -13.68
CA LEU A 687 3.03 -6.58 -12.41
C LEU A 687 1.59 -6.71 -11.89
N PHE A 688 0.58 -6.50 -12.74
CA PHE A 688 -0.82 -6.49 -12.32
C PHE A 688 -1.35 -7.86 -11.87
N SER A 689 -1.03 -8.93 -12.59
CA SER A 689 -1.63 -10.25 -12.39
C SER A 689 -0.68 -11.43 -12.61
N GLY A 690 0.65 -11.19 -12.62
CA GLY A 690 1.66 -12.25 -12.77
C GLY A 690 1.78 -13.17 -11.56
N THR A 691 1.15 -12.82 -10.44
CA THR A 691 1.13 -13.61 -9.20
C THR A 691 -0.28 -14.11 -8.91
N MET A 692 -0.44 -14.97 -7.90
CA MET A 692 -1.75 -15.55 -7.53
C MET A 692 -2.78 -14.48 -7.11
N THR A 693 -2.33 -13.33 -6.64
CA THR A 693 -3.19 -12.21 -6.23
C THR A 693 -2.93 -11.02 -7.14
N ARG A 694 -3.99 -10.33 -7.57
CA ARG A 694 -3.82 -9.10 -8.35
C ARG A 694 -3.09 -8.05 -7.51
N ALA A 695 -2.29 -7.22 -8.15
CA ALA A 695 -1.71 -6.06 -7.49
C ALA A 695 -2.61 -4.85 -7.67
N THR A 696 -2.53 -3.93 -6.72
CA THR A 696 -3.04 -2.57 -6.90
C THR A 696 -1.92 -1.72 -7.47
N MET A 697 -2.16 -1.03 -8.59
CA MET A 697 -1.12 -0.24 -9.23
C MET A 697 -1.63 1.05 -9.88
N THR A 698 -0.74 2.03 -9.93
CA THR A 698 -0.90 3.25 -10.74
C THR A 698 0.25 3.33 -11.72
N TRP A 699 0.01 3.65 -12.99
CA TRP A 699 1.03 3.50 -14.04
C TRP A 699 0.92 4.53 -15.17
N SER A 700 2.03 4.79 -15.84
CA SER A 700 2.04 5.59 -17.06
C SER A 700 2.94 4.90 -18.08
N PRO A 701 2.45 4.57 -19.27
CA PRO A 701 3.31 4.16 -20.36
C PRO A 701 4.00 5.38 -20.98
N GLY A 702 5.20 5.17 -21.53
CA GLY A 702 6.01 6.09 -22.33
C GLY A 702 6.05 7.54 -21.85
N LEU A 703 7.10 7.92 -21.11
CA LEU A 703 7.30 9.30 -20.66
C LEU A 703 8.65 9.85 -21.13
N ASN A 704 8.63 11.10 -21.60
CA ASN A 704 9.81 11.94 -21.77
C ASN A 704 10.03 12.74 -20.49
N LEU A 705 11.09 12.42 -19.77
CA LEU A 705 11.49 13.05 -18.52
C LEU A 705 12.59 14.08 -18.78
N LYS A 706 12.49 15.26 -18.17
CA LYS A 706 13.56 16.27 -18.18
C LYS A 706 13.90 16.69 -16.75
N ARG A 707 15.20 16.70 -16.44
CA ARG A 707 15.72 17.19 -15.16
C ARG A 707 17.06 17.88 -15.38
N GLY A 708 17.18 19.15 -14.97
CA GLY A 708 18.45 19.90 -15.05
C GLY A 708 19.07 19.90 -16.46
N GLY A 709 18.24 20.03 -17.50
CA GLY A 709 18.68 20.00 -18.91
C GLY A 709 18.91 18.61 -19.51
N VAL A 710 18.88 17.54 -18.71
CA VAL A 710 19.02 16.15 -19.19
C VAL A 710 17.65 15.57 -19.51
N ALA A 711 17.45 15.18 -20.78
CA ALA A 711 16.25 14.50 -21.24
C ALA A 711 16.44 12.98 -21.31
N ARG A 712 15.45 12.22 -20.84
CA ARG A 712 15.42 10.75 -20.81
C ARG A 712 14.03 10.23 -21.14
N GLU A 713 13.95 9.23 -22.01
CA GLU A 713 12.70 8.52 -22.29
C GLU A 713 12.60 7.26 -21.41
N VAL A 714 11.42 6.95 -20.89
CA VAL A 714 11.17 5.70 -20.17
C VAL A 714 9.90 5.03 -20.70
N ASP A 715 9.96 3.71 -20.94
CA ASP A 715 8.86 2.97 -21.56
C ASP A 715 7.64 2.86 -20.65
N PHE A 716 7.84 2.81 -19.33
CA PHE A 716 6.77 3.02 -18.37
C PHE A 716 7.30 3.40 -16.98
N VAL A 717 6.41 4.01 -16.20
CA VAL A 717 6.56 4.23 -14.76
C VAL A 717 5.36 3.61 -14.06
N ALA A 718 5.57 2.92 -12.94
CA ALA A 718 4.48 2.38 -12.14
C ALA A 718 4.74 2.52 -10.65
N TRP A 719 3.66 2.67 -9.88
CA TRP A 719 3.62 2.44 -8.44
C TRP A 719 2.91 1.12 -8.22
N TYR A 720 3.60 0.22 -7.54
CA TYR A 720 3.14 -1.15 -7.32
C TYR A 720 2.90 -1.39 -5.83
N CYS A 721 1.70 -1.87 -5.49
CA CYS A 721 1.40 -2.39 -4.16
C CYS A 721 0.75 -3.76 -4.29
N GLU A 722 1.25 -4.73 -3.55
CA GLU A 722 0.65 -6.06 -3.54
C GLU A 722 -0.71 -6.03 -2.81
N ASP A 723 -1.76 -6.49 -3.48
CA ASP A 723 -3.08 -6.64 -2.86
C ASP A 723 -3.16 -8.03 -2.20
N ARG A 724 -3.30 -8.06 -0.88
CA ARG A 724 -3.52 -9.28 -0.08
C ARG A 724 -4.68 -9.02 0.88
N LEU A 725 -5.52 -10.03 1.08
CA LEU A 725 -6.58 -10.03 2.10
C LEU A 725 -6.03 -9.78 3.53
N VAL A 726 -4.74 -10.02 3.74
CA VAL A 726 -3.98 -9.69 4.96
C VAL A 726 -2.73 -8.90 4.55
N SER A 727 -2.87 -7.93 3.63
CA SER A 727 -1.73 -7.17 3.13
C SER A 727 -1.14 -6.26 4.18
N HIS A 728 0.19 -6.23 4.14
CA HIS A 728 1.01 -5.38 4.94
C HIS A 728 1.00 -4.00 4.32
N GLU A 729 0.62 -2.97 5.07
CA GLU A 729 0.72 -1.56 4.69
C GLU A 729 2.18 -1.24 4.33
N ARG A 730 2.51 -1.28 3.03
CA ARG A 730 3.86 -1.03 2.49
C ARG A 730 3.82 0.18 1.59
N GLU A 731 4.92 0.93 1.58
CA GLU A 731 5.12 2.01 0.61
C GLU A 731 5.00 1.45 -0.81
N PRO A 732 4.20 2.06 -1.70
CA PRO A 732 4.15 1.67 -3.09
C PRO A 732 5.54 1.68 -3.73
N ALA A 733 5.92 0.56 -4.33
CA ALA A 733 7.19 0.42 -5.01
C ALA A 733 7.18 1.24 -6.30
N VAL A 734 8.13 2.16 -6.46
CA VAL A 734 8.33 2.89 -7.71
C VAL A 734 9.12 2.02 -8.69
N VAL A 735 8.52 1.73 -9.84
CA VAL A 735 9.08 0.91 -10.91
C VAL A 735 9.29 1.77 -12.15
N PHE A 736 10.51 1.76 -12.69
CA PHE A 736 10.84 2.26 -14.02
C PHE A 736 11.09 1.09 -14.94
N GLY A 737 10.56 1.18 -16.17
CA GLY A 737 10.60 0.10 -17.13
C GLY A 737 11.33 0.46 -18.42
N GLU A 738 12.12 -0.48 -18.92
CA GLU A 738 12.62 -0.51 -20.29
C GLU A 738 12.22 -1.87 -20.91
N THR A 739 11.56 -1.83 -22.06
CA THR A 739 10.98 -3.01 -22.71
C THR A 739 11.45 -3.15 -24.15
N LYS A 740 11.60 -4.39 -24.60
CA LYS A 740 12.10 -4.70 -25.93
C LYS A 740 11.31 -5.84 -26.56
N SER A 741 11.13 -5.78 -27.87
CA SER A 741 10.50 -6.85 -28.65
C SER A 741 11.47 -8.04 -28.87
N PHE A 742 11.35 -8.76 -29.99
CA PHE A 742 12.14 -9.97 -30.31
C PHE A 742 13.56 -9.71 -30.85
N GLY A 743 14.20 -8.59 -30.49
CA GLY A 743 15.54 -8.25 -30.98
C GLY A 743 16.64 -9.20 -30.49
N SER A 744 17.60 -9.52 -31.35
CA SER A 744 18.75 -10.38 -31.00
C SER A 744 19.63 -9.75 -29.92
N ASP A 745 19.98 -8.46 -30.08
CA ASP A 745 20.54 -7.60 -29.03
C ASP A 745 19.48 -6.56 -28.59
N ALA A 746 18.69 -6.93 -27.60
CA ALA A 746 17.58 -6.15 -27.07
C ALA A 746 18.07 -5.02 -26.15
N PHE A 747 19.03 -5.27 -25.26
CA PHE A 747 19.48 -4.29 -24.27
C PHE A 747 20.86 -3.70 -24.60
N GLN A 748 20.86 -2.53 -25.23
CA GLN A 748 22.08 -1.82 -25.62
C GLN A 748 22.71 -1.08 -24.43
N ALA A 749 23.98 -0.66 -24.60
CA ALA A 749 24.70 0.07 -23.55
C ALA A 749 24.00 1.37 -23.11
N LYS A 750 23.37 2.08 -24.06
CA LYS A 750 22.60 3.31 -23.80
C LYS A 750 21.37 3.07 -22.92
N ASP A 751 20.70 1.93 -23.10
CA ASP A 751 19.49 1.57 -22.34
C ASP A 751 19.87 1.27 -20.89
N VAL A 752 20.97 0.53 -20.69
CA VAL A 752 21.50 0.21 -19.36
C VAL A 752 22.01 1.46 -18.63
N ALA A 753 22.68 2.37 -19.34
CA ALA A 753 23.11 3.66 -18.77
C ALA A 753 21.90 4.50 -18.34
N ARG A 754 20.86 4.58 -19.17
CA ARG A 754 19.62 5.28 -18.85
C ARG A 754 18.94 4.73 -17.59
N MET A 755 18.81 3.41 -17.48
CA MET A 755 18.20 2.78 -16.30
C MET A 755 19.01 3.03 -15.03
N ARG A 756 20.34 3.03 -15.13
CA ARG A 756 21.21 3.41 -14.01
C ARG A 756 20.94 4.84 -13.55
N GLU A 757 20.89 5.80 -14.47
CA GLU A 757 20.63 7.21 -14.15
C GLU A 757 19.26 7.40 -13.49
N LEU A 758 18.22 6.69 -13.95
CA LEU A 758 16.91 6.69 -13.30
C LEU A 758 16.99 6.16 -11.85
N GLY A 759 17.77 5.12 -11.60
CA GLY A 759 18.05 4.62 -10.25
C GLY A 759 18.85 5.61 -9.38
N GLU A 760 19.67 6.46 -9.99
CA GLU A 760 20.37 7.56 -9.30
C GLU A 760 19.40 8.70 -8.96
N TRP A 761 18.44 9.01 -9.83
CA TRP A 761 17.39 10.00 -9.57
C TRP A 761 16.38 9.55 -8.53
N PHE A 762 16.10 8.24 -8.47
CA PHE A 762 15.14 7.62 -7.56
C PHE A 762 15.76 6.47 -6.76
N PRO A 763 16.59 6.77 -5.75
CA PRO A 763 17.25 5.74 -4.94
C PRO A 763 16.25 4.80 -4.26
N GLY A 764 16.46 3.49 -4.42
CA GLY A 764 15.58 2.43 -3.92
C GLY A 764 14.45 2.02 -4.88
N SER A 765 14.39 2.61 -6.08
CA SER A 765 13.44 2.20 -7.12
C SER A 765 13.72 0.80 -7.67
N PHE A 766 12.72 0.25 -8.36
CA PHE A 766 12.84 -0.95 -9.17
C PHE A 766 13.08 -0.57 -10.63
N LEU A 767 14.12 -1.13 -11.22
CA LEU A 767 14.54 -1.00 -12.60
C LEU A 767 14.21 -2.30 -13.31
N MET A 768 13.12 -2.30 -14.07
CA MET A 768 12.59 -3.47 -14.74
C MET A 768 13.00 -3.45 -16.21
N LEU A 769 13.74 -4.47 -16.64
CA LEU A 769 14.16 -4.68 -18.02
C LEU A 769 13.46 -5.91 -18.57
N SER A 770 12.59 -5.73 -19.57
CA SER A 770 11.75 -6.80 -20.11
C SER A 770 11.98 -7.02 -21.60
N THR A 771 11.97 -8.27 -22.05
CA THR A 771 12.07 -8.59 -23.47
C THR A 771 11.16 -9.73 -23.89
N LEU A 772 10.60 -9.69 -25.09
CA LEU A 772 9.72 -10.76 -25.61
C LEU A 772 10.49 -12.06 -25.95
N LYS A 773 11.81 -12.02 -26.10
CA LYS A 773 12.61 -13.23 -26.32
C LYS A 773 12.73 -14.05 -25.04
N ARG A 774 12.87 -15.37 -25.18
CA ARG A 774 12.97 -16.31 -24.05
C ARG A 774 14.37 -16.44 -23.42
N GLN A 775 15.40 -15.91 -24.08
CA GLN A 775 16.79 -16.05 -23.65
C GLN A 775 17.56 -14.73 -23.78
N ILE A 776 18.48 -14.47 -22.85
CA ILE A 776 19.36 -13.29 -22.83
C ILE A 776 20.73 -13.69 -23.42
N SER A 777 21.27 -12.88 -24.33
CA SER A 777 22.57 -13.13 -24.94
C SER A 777 23.72 -12.95 -23.93
N PRO A 778 24.90 -13.55 -24.16
CA PRO A 778 26.07 -13.34 -23.30
C PRO A 778 26.46 -11.86 -23.12
N GLU A 779 26.38 -11.06 -24.18
CA GLU A 779 26.74 -9.64 -24.20
C GLU A 779 25.76 -8.81 -23.37
N GLU A 780 24.46 -9.05 -23.54
CA GLU A 780 23.41 -8.41 -22.75
C GLU A 780 23.54 -8.78 -21.28
N LYS A 781 23.75 -10.07 -20.99
CA LYS A 781 23.94 -10.57 -19.64
C LYS A 781 25.10 -9.86 -18.94
N ASN A 782 26.21 -9.64 -19.63
CA ASN A 782 27.34 -8.87 -19.10
C ASN A 782 26.94 -7.42 -18.76
N ARG A 783 26.24 -6.73 -19.68
CA ARG A 783 25.74 -5.36 -19.43
C ARG A 783 24.77 -5.31 -18.23
N LEU A 784 23.81 -6.22 -18.17
CA LEU A 784 22.83 -6.31 -17.08
C LEU A 784 23.46 -6.69 -15.74
N GLN A 785 24.45 -7.60 -15.74
CA GLN A 785 25.22 -7.93 -14.53
C GLN A 785 25.95 -6.71 -13.97
N ARG A 786 26.53 -5.84 -14.83
CA ARG A 786 27.19 -4.60 -14.38
C ARG A 786 26.20 -3.65 -13.70
N LEU A 787 25.00 -3.49 -14.29
CA LEU A 787 23.92 -2.71 -13.67
C LEU A 787 23.48 -3.31 -12.34
N ALA A 788 23.21 -4.61 -12.29
CA ALA A 788 22.79 -5.30 -11.07
C ALA A 788 23.84 -5.21 -9.96
N ARG A 789 25.13 -5.36 -10.27
CA ARG A 789 26.21 -5.19 -9.28
C ARG A 789 26.27 -3.77 -8.71
N TRP A 790 26.10 -2.75 -9.55
CA TRP A 790 25.99 -1.36 -9.11
C TRP A 790 24.75 -1.15 -8.23
N ALA A 791 23.61 -1.70 -8.63
CA ALA A 791 22.34 -1.57 -7.92
C ALA A 791 22.38 -2.23 -6.54
N ARG A 792 23.03 -3.41 -6.41
CA ARG A 792 23.21 -4.14 -5.14
C ARG A 792 24.11 -3.45 -4.12
N VAL A 793 24.80 -2.36 -4.44
CA VAL A 793 25.62 -1.63 -3.47
C VAL A 793 24.70 -1.07 -2.37
N PRO A 794 24.95 -1.38 -1.08
CA PRO A 794 24.09 -0.91 0.00
C PRO A 794 24.24 0.60 0.21
N ARG A 795 23.12 1.26 0.45
CA ARG A 795 22.99 2.64 0.91
C ARG A 795 23.27 2.73 2.41
N LYS A 796 23.21 3.95 2.96
CA LYS A 796 23.41 4.21 4.41
C LYS A 796 22.44 3.40 5.29
N ASP A 797 21.21 3.19 4.81
CA ASP A 797 20.16 2.44 5.52
C ASP A 797 20.24 0.92 5.35
N GLY A 798 21.21 0.42 4.57
CA GLY A 798 21.39 -1.01 4.28
C GLY A 798 20.54 -1.54 3.12
N THR A 799 19.69 -0.73 2.50
CA THR A 799 18.98 -1.11 1.27
C THR A 799 19.89 -1.00 0.04
N PRO A 800 19.66 -1.77 -1.03
CA PRO A 800 20.33 -1.55 -2.32
C PRO A 800 20.10 -0.13 -2.88
N ARG A 801 21.02 0.36 -3.73
CA ARG A 801 20.85 1.61 -4.49
C ARG A 801 19.59 1.58 -5.35
N ALA A 802 19.33 0.43 -5.97
CA ALA A 802 18.15 0.14 -6.76
C ALA A 802 17.94 -1.38 -6.82
N TRP A 803 16.80 -1.82 -7.34
CA TRP A 803 16.47 -3.22 -7.56
C TRP A 803 16.42 -3.48 -9.07
N VAL A 804 17.13 -4.48 -9.57
CA VAL A 804 17.09 -4.82 -11.00
C VAL A 804 16.23 -6.07 -11.21
N ILE A 805 15.19 -5.98 -12.03
CA ILE A 805 14.35 -7.11 -12.42
C ILE A 805 14.56 -7.36 -13.90
N VAL A 806 14.79 -8.61 -14.28
CA VAL A 806 14.92 -9.01 -15.68
C VAL A 806 13.78 -9.97 -16.01
N LEU A 807 12.95 -9.60 -16.98
CA LEU A 807 11.85 -10.44 -17.47
C LEU A 807 12.09 -10.79 -18.94
N THR A 808 11.71 -12.00 -19.31
CA THR A 808 11.83 -12.56 -20.66
C THR A 808 10.45 -13.00 -21.15
N GLY A 809 10.36 -13.49 -22.38
CA GLY A 809 9.15 -14.11 -22.92
C GLY A 809 8.59 -15.22 -22.03
N ASN A 810 9.43 -15.87 -21.22
CA ASN A 810 8.98 -16.87 -20.25
C ASN A 810 8.01 -16.27 -19.22
N GLU A 811 8.32 -15.09 -18.69
CA GLU A 811 7.42 -14.39 -17.77
C GLU A 811 6.31 -13.65 -18.51
N LEU A 812 6.61 -12.97 -19.62
CA LEU A 812 5.64 -12.09 -20.29
C LEU A 812 4.46 -12.84 -20.91
N PHE A 813 4.65 -14.10 -21.30
CA PHE A 813 3.61 -14.97 -21.85
C PHE A 813 2.99 -15.93 -20.83
N PHE A 814 3.08 -15.65 -19.52
CA PHE A 814 2.45 -16.50 -18.51
C PHE A 814 0.94 -16.65 -18.75
N THR A 815 0.40 -17.86 -18.53
CA THR A 815 -1.05 -18.12 -18.65
C THR A 815 -1.76 -17.95 -17.32
N TRP A 816 -1.23 -18.55 -16.26
CA TRP A 816 -1.85 -18.57 -14.92
C TRP A 816 -1.10 -17.70 -13.91
N SER A 817 0.22 -17.91 -13.79
CA SER A 817 1.12 -17.05 -13.03
C SER A 817 2.58 -17.34 -13.40
N VAL A 818 3.47 -16.39 -13.11
CA VAL A 818 4.92 -16.56 -13.29
C VAL A 818 5.44 -17.77 -12.49
N GLY A 819 4.96 -17.95 -11.27
CA GLY A 819 5.38 -19.07 -10.41
C GLY A 819 4.99 -20.43 -10.99
N HIS A 820 3.82 -20.53 -11.63
CA HIS A 820 3.42 -21.76 -12.34
C HIS A 820 4.29 -22.01 -13.56
N THR A 821 4.48 -20.98 -14.40
CA THR A 821 5.30 -21.08 -15.60
C THR A 821 6.74 -21.48 -15.28
N TRP A 822 7.31 -20.98 -14.18
CA TRP A 822 8.64 -21.41 -13.74
C TRP A 822 8.72 -22.88 -13.33
N LYS A 823 7.64 -23.45 -12.75
CA LYS A 823 7.58 -24.88 -12.44
C LYS A 823 7.53 -25.72 -13.72
N GLU A 824 6.71 -25.32 -14.69
CA GLU A 824 6.59 -26.01 -15.98
C GLU A 824 7.89 -25.99 -16.78
N LEU A 825 8.65 -24.89 -16.74
CA LEU A 825 9.96 -24.79 -17.39
C LEU A 825 11.03 -25.72 -16.79
N GLY A 826 10.84 -26.21 -15.56
CA GLY A 826 11.76 -27.13 -14.91
C GLY A 826 13.15 -26.52 -14.58
N GLY A 827 14.10 -27.40 -14.24
CA GLY A 827 15.49 -27.04 -13.98
C GLY A 827 15.66 -25.95 -12.92
N LYS A 828 16.50 -24.93 -13.21
CA LYS A 828 16.74 -23.80 -12.29
C LYS A 828 15.45 -23.01 -11.99
N HIS A 829 14.49 -22.94 -12.92
CA HIS A 829 13.24 -22.19 -12.74
C HIS A 829 12.36 -22.85 -11.68
N ALA A 830 12.14 -24.16 -11.80
CA ALA A 830 11.38 -24.92 -10.81
C ALA A 830 12.06 -24.87 -9.42
N GLN A 831 13.38 -25.05 -9.38
CA GLN A 831 14.15 -24.98 -8.13
C GLN A 831 13.97 -23.67 -7.36
N VAL A 832 13.92 -22.51 -8.04
CA VAL A 832 13.70 -21.24 -7.35
C VAL A 832 12.23 -21.00 -7.01
N ALA A 833 11.30 -21.48 -7.84
CA ALA A 833 9.85 -21.35 -7.62
C ALA A 833 9.36 -22.23 -6.45
N GLU A 834 10.00 -23.37 -6.21
CA GLU A 834 9.61 -24.34 -5.17
C GLU A 834 10.32 -24.12 -3.83
N ARG A 835 11.28 -23.21 -3.75
CA ARG A 835 11.91 -22.83 -2.48
C ARG A 835 10.85 -22.38 -1.47
N GLU A 836 10.93 -22.93 -0.26
CA GLU A 836 10.06 -22.52 0.83
C GLU A 836 10.17 -21.01 1.08
N GLY A 837 9.02 -20.36 1.27
CA GLY A 837 8.93 -18.92 1.48
C GLY A 837 9.13 -18.05 0.23
N THR A 838 9.29 -18.63 -0.97
CA THR A 838 9.31 -17.85 -2.21
C THR A 838 7.98 -17.12 -2.41
N HIS A 839 8.05 -15.80 -2.47
CA HIS A 839 6.90 -14.92 -2.68
C HIS A 839 7.13 -13.94 -3.82
N LEU A 840 6.61 -14.25 -5.01
CA LEU A 840 6.84 -13.48 -6.24
C LEU A 840 6.10 -12.14 -6.28
N GLY A 841 5.13 -11.91 -5.39
CA GLY A 841 4.49 -10.59 -5.22
C GLY A 841 5.38 -9.57 -4.51
N ASP A 842 6.40 -10.02 -3.79
CA ASP A 842 7.45 -9.13 -3.30
C ASP A 842 8.45 -8.86 -4.44
N LEU A 843 8.43 -7.64 -4.99
CA LEU A 843 9.31 -7.27 -6.09
C LEU A 843 10.80 -7.41 -5.75
N ALA A 844 11.19 -7.34 -4.47
CA ALA A 844 12.57 -7.59 -4.07
C ALA A 844 12.93 -9.08 -4.17
N THR A 845 11.96 -9.97 -3.91
CA THR A 845 12.07 -11.41 -4.21
C THR A 845 12.17 -11.66 -5.70
N LEU A 846 11.28 -11.08 -6.49
CA LEU A 846 11.33 -11.21 -7.95
C LEU A 846 12.66 -10.71 -8.53
N SER A 847 13.17 -9.57 -8.04
CA SER A 847 14.46 -9.01 -8.43
C SER A 847 15.62 -9.97 -8.16
N ASP A 848 15.68 -10.55 -6.97
CA ASP A 848 16.75 -11.48 -6.59
C ASP A 848 16.70 -12.79 -7.40
N LEU A 849 15.50 -13.33 -7.62
CA LEU A 849 15.32 -14.59 -8.36
C LEU A 849 15.59 -14.43 -9.85
N THR A 850 15.11 -13.36 -10.48
CA THR A 850 15.38 -13.09 -11.91
C THR A 850 16.86 -12.84 -12.19
N GLN A 851 17.59 -12.22 -11.25
CA GLN A 851 19.06 -12.09 -11.36
C GLN A 851 19.77 -13.45 -11.21
N GLN A 852 19.26 -14.37 -10.38
CA GLN A 852 19.79 -15.73 -10.30
C GLN A 852 19.55 -16.51 -11.61
N LEU A 853 18.35 -16.40 -12.18
CA LEU A 853 17.94 -17.13 -13.39
C LEU A 853 18.65 -16.63 -14.65
N TYR A 854 18.63 -15.32 -14.90
CA TYR A 854 19.04 -14.75 -16.18
C TYR A 854 20.46 -14.18 -16.15
N LEU A 855 20.93 -13.76 -14.97
CA LEU A 855 22.24 -13.15 -14.82
C LEU A 855 23.26 -14.06 -14.14
N ASP A 856 22.90 -15.30 -13.76
CA ASP A 856 23.76 -16.21 -12.98
C ASP A 856 24.45 -15.53 -11.80
N MET A 857 23.75 -14.60 -11.15
CA MET A 857 24.25 -13.95 -9.94
C MET A 857 23.89 -14.77 -8.72
N PRO A 858 24.74 -14.79 -7.67
CA PRO A 858 24.35 -15.40 -6.39
C PRO A 858 23.16 -14.64 -5.79
N SER A 859 22.47 -15.26 -4.83
CA SER A 859 21.43 -14.54 -4.07
C SER A 859 21.99 -13.27 -3.44
N LEU A 860 21.17 -12.23 -3.34
CA LEU A 860 21.56 -10.96 -2.75
C LEU A 860 22.08 -11.13 -1.32
N GLU A 861 21.44 -12.01 -0.54
CA GLU A 861 21.89 -12.36 0.80
C GLU A 861 23.30 -12.97 0.81
N SER A 862 23.58 -13.89 -0.11
CA SER A 862 24.92 -14.48 -0.25
C SER A 862 25.98 -13.43 -0.62
N ASP A 863 25.65 -12.48 -1.51
CA ASP A 863 26.53 -11.38 -1.90
C ASP A 863 26.81 -10.43 -0.72
N LEU A 864 25.76 -10.02 -0.01
CA LEU A 864 25.89 -9.17 1.18
C LEU A 864 26.70 -9.86 2.29
N GLY A 865 26.46 -11.16 2.54
CA GLY A 865 27.23 -11.95 3.49
C GLY A 865 28.72 -12.04 3.14
N ARG A 866 29.06 -12.19 1.85
CA ARG A 866 30.46 -12.14 1.38
C ARG A 866 31.09 -10.78 1.63
N ARG A 867 30.41 -9.68 1.31
CA ARG A 867 30.91 -8.31 1.54
C ARG A 867 31.11 -8.00 3.02
N HIS A 868 30.19 -8.45 3.88
CA HIS A 868 30.32 -8.30 5.34
C HIS A 868 31.53 -9.06 5.89
N ARG A 869 31.76 -10.30 5.45
CA ARG A 869 32.97 -11.07 5.81
C ARG A 869 34.24 -10.38 5.32
N TRP A 870 34.23 -9.86 4.09
CA TRP A 870 35.38 -9.16 3.50
C TRP A 870 35.75 -7.88 4.27
N ARG A 871 34.76 -7.10 4.74
CA ARG A 871 34.98 -5.91 5.59
C ARG A 871 35.49 -6.22 7.00
N ARG A 872 35.37 -7.46 7.48
CA ARG A 872 35.84 -7.91 8.80
C ARG A 872 37.19 -8.64 8.75
N SER A 873 37.73 -8.94 7.57
CA SER A 873 39.07 -9.52 7.45
C SER A 873 40.13 -8.51 7.92
N PRO A 874 41.03 -8.87 8.85
CA PRO A 874 42.09 -7.98 9.36
C PRO A 874 43.12 -7.52 8.31
N ALA A 875 43.14 -8.14 7.13
CA ALA A 875 44.25 -8.11 6.18
C ALA A 875 44.45 -6.80 5.37
N ARG A 876 43.83 -5.68 5.75
CA ARG A 876 44.06 -4.36 5.09
C ARG A 876 43.93 -3.15 6.03
N ARG A 877 44.22 -3.30 7.33
CA ARG A 877 44.50 -2.13 8.19
C ARG A 877 45.96 -1.67 8.14
N GLU A 878 46.79 -2.34 7.36
CA GLU A 878 48.14 -1.89 7.01
C GLU A 878 48.23 -1.89 5.48
N GLY A 879 48.45 -0.71 4.91
CA GLY A 879 48.43 -0.42 3.48
C GLY A 879 48.26 1.06 3.25
#